data_AF-I3CH42-F1
#
_entry.id   AF-I3CH42-F1
#
_cell.length_a   1.000
_cell.length_b   1.000
_cell.length_c   1.000
_cell.angle_alpha   90.00
_cell.angle_beta   90.00
_cell.angle_gamma   90.00
#
_symmetry.space_group_name_H-M   'P 1'
#
loop_
_entity.id
_entity.type
_entity.pdbx_description
1 polymer ?
#
loop_
_entity_poly.entity_id
_entity_poly.type
_entity_poly.pdbx_seq_one_letter_code
_entity_poly.pdbx_strand_id
1 'polypeptide(L)'
;MPPIPKTPAHILKKIAVCREKQAKTLDLSYQQSTFEDVRLITIPPEVFTLTQLEVLKLQNNAIQIIPDEIKQLSNLKRLDLRGNPLNQVADISGLIVHYADFQRLKIPAKNILGLKLTLFSHEAPAGIFDCPHLTILEITNHRLTQVPTWLARLTQLTGLDLSNNQLQDLRVLETLVNLSTLYLSYNLLSNVSGLETLVNLSILYLSSNQLDTVLGLETLINLSGLDLRNNKLSNILGLERLVNLSSLYLRANQLSHVLELGMLVNLSELGLSSNQLSSMSGLEMLVNLSALDLRNNQLSHVSGLEMLVNLSSLDLSDNQLSHISGLETLQNLSSLDLSGNQLSRVSGLETLVNLSSLDLRENQLSSVSGLEMLKNLSSLYLGSNQLNSISGLEQLKNLSVLDLHGNQLNSISELEGLIHLNVLALTENKFLATLSNELFDLPKLKTLWLKETTITYPPIEQLEPEGTSGEVNLLRVRNYLRQLKEDGQDYLYEAKLLIVGEGEAGKTSLMRKITDPTYQLPEERIESTEGIDVVRYEFPYKERQFQVNIWDFGGQEIYHATHQFFLTKRALYLLVADNRKEDTDFYYWLNVVNTLSEGSPVLLVKNEKEERSREIDESGLRGRFKNFEKSYTTNLKTESKDYQCLMADIRHRLPQLPHIGTPQPKKWLDVRAELEKLAETKNYIDLKEYFAICDQHGFKNDADKLQLSETLHDLGTILHFQKDIQLEQILFLKPAWATQAVYHVLDNKAVKANFGKFTTADLKHIWHEPEYQGMHSNLLQLMLNFKLCYQLTDCQNTYIAPQLLPVEQPAYNFKTTDAVTVLYENYKFMPKGMLSQLIVALHKDIAEKQTLVWRNGVILERYNTRAEIIENYGARTITIRVVGQNRRDLLTEVMYELNKIHGNYHQLQYEVMLPCTCEEPYYFEFEELKDFANDRAKIQCRKRDCKKMVDARDLLEGILNVTTDNEGKTSFGGNNFRDIHGNVIFQQAGRDAILNQTNNTLNQGIQTDLRNLKELFLNLELGEQREKVEKLLIDAEKETQKEKPDKEEIGSALDRVLKLVNKTGKLTTAVKDKLIPVAKTVGEWLGEHGENLLEFFN
;
A
#
# COMPACT_ATOMS: atom_id res chain seq x y z
N MET A 1 43.83 10.13 -16.48
CA MET A 1 43.47 9.57 -15.14
C MET A 1 42.31 10.36 -14.61
N PRO A 2 41.16 9.75 -14.29
CA PRO A 2 40.15 10.41 -13.49
C PRO A 2 40.72 10.68 -12.08
N PRO A 3 40.27 11.71 -11.37
CA PRO A 3 40.73 11.97 -10.01
C PRO A 3 40.33 10.79 -9.11
N ILE A 4 41.28 10.31 -8.30
CA ILE A 4 41.02 9.32 -7.23
C ILE A 4 39.85 9.88 -6.39
N PRO A 5 38.75 9.13 -6.17
CA PRO A 5 37.64 9.63 -5.37
C PRO A 5 38.16 9.97 -3.97
N LYS A 6 37.94 11.20 -3.50
CA LYS A 6 38.31 11.58 -2.14
C LYS A 6 37.48 10.74 -1.15
N THR A 7 38.13 10.14 -0.16
CA THR A 7 37.48 9.44 0.94
C THR A 7 36.39 10.36 1.54
N PRO A 8 35.12 9.91 1.64
CA PRO A 8 34.04 10.73 2.19
C PRO A 8 34.36 11.20 3.61
N ALA A 9 34.01 12.45 3.94
CA ALA A 9 34.37 13.08 5.22
C ALA A 9 33.84 12.29 6.44
N HIS A 10 32.69 11.64 6.32
CA HIS A 10 32.12 10.81 7.37
C HIS A 10 32.94 9.51 7.61
N ILE A 11 33.52 8.92 6.56
CA ILE A 11 34.42 7.76 6.66
C ILE A 11 35.74 8.18 7.32
N LEU A 12 36.30 9.33 6.94
CA LEU A 12 37.50 9.88 7.57
C LEU A 12 37.28 10.12 9.07
N LYS A 13 36.09 10.59 9.46
CA LYS A 13 35.72 10.78 10.88
C LYS A 13 35.66 9.44 11.62
N LYS A 14 35.07 8.38 11.03
CA LYS A 14 35.06 7.03 11.64
C LYS A 14 36.47 6.46 11.82
N ILE A 15 37.34 6.66 10.83
CA ILE A 15 38.75 6.26 10.89
C ILE A 15 39.51 7.05 11.97
N ALA A 16 39.30 8.36 12.06
CA ALA A 16 39.91 9.22 13.08
C ALA A 16 39.46 8.83 14.49
N VAL A 17 38.17 8.57 14.70
CA VAL A 17 37.64 8.10 15.99
C VAL A 17 38.20 6.74 16.36
N CYS A 18 38.32 5.82 15.40
CA CYS A 18 38.96 4.53 15.62
C CYS A 18 40.44 4.69 16.03
N ARG A 19 41.14 5.65 15.43
CA ARG A 19 42.54 6.00 15.77
C ARG A 19 42.66 6.56 17.18
N GLU A 20 41.85 7.56 17.53
CA GLU A 20 41.87 8.21 18.84
C GLU A 20 41.51 7.24 19.98
N LYS A 21 40.53 6.36 19.74
CA LYS A 21 40.07 5.40 20.74
C LYS A 21 40.88 4.11 20.78
N GLN A 22 41.91 3.97 19.94
CA GLN A 22 42.65 2.71 19.71
C GLN A 22 41.70 1.51 19.54
N ALA A 23 40.58 1.70 18.84
CA ALA A 23 39.56 0.67 18.75
C ALA A 23 40.07 -0.52 17.92
N LYS A 24 39.77 -1.73 18.41
CA LYS A 24 40.11 -3.00 17.77
C LYS A 24 39.15 -3.36 16.63
N THR A 25 38.01 -2.70 16.52
CA THR A 25 37.01 -2.94 15.48
C THR A 25 36.70 -1.65 14.73
N LEU A 26 36.68 -1.72 13.41
CA LEU A 26 36.22 -0.64 12.54
C LEU A 26 35.16 -1.18 11.58
N ASP A 27 34.01 -0.52 11.53
CA ASP A 27 32.90 -0.84 10.63
C ASP A 27 32.64 0.31 9.67
N LEU A 28 32.91 0.04 8.40
CA LEU A 28 32.68 0.91 7.24
C LEU A 28 31.70 0.26 6.26
N SER A 29 30.82 -0.63 6.75
CA SER A 29 29.78 -1.24 5.93
C SER A 29 28.78 -0.19 5.43
N TYR A 30 28.30 -0.35 4.20
CA TYR A 30 27.25 0.46 3.61
C TYR A 30 25.88 0.05 4.16
N GLN A 31 25.11 1.03 4.61
CA GLN A 31 23.73 0.88 5.04
C GLN A 31 22.89 1.94 4.32
N GLN A 32 21.79 1.53 3.70
CA GLN A 32 20.94 2.38 2.87
C GLN A 32 19.99 3.22 3.74
N SER A 33 20.55 4.05 4.63
CA SER A 33 19.77 4.82 5.60
C SER A 33 19.90 6.34 5.45
N THR A 34 20.76 6.87 4.58
CA THR A 34 20.86 8.33 4.33
C THR A 34 21.10 8.68 2.85
N PHE A 35 20.59 9.84 2.41
CA PHE A 35 20.68 10.35 1.03
C PHE A 35 22.10 10.82 0.61
N GLU A 36 23.10 10.74 1.50
CA GLU A 36 24.47 11.22 1.24
C GLU A 36 25.56 10.13 1.30
N ASP A 37 25.21 8.87 1.59
CA ASP A 37 26.21 7.79 1.71
C ASP A 37 26.61 7.23 0.34
N VAL A 38 27.87 7.46 -0.04
CA VAL A 38 28.47 6.89 -1.25
C VAL A 38 29.07 5.53 -0.92
N ARG A 39 28.66 4.48 -1.65
CA ARG A 39 29.31 3.16 -1.55
C ARG A 39 30.81 3.29 -1.79
N LEU A 40 31.62 2.73 -0.89
CA LEU A 40 33.07 2.70 -1.08
C LEU A 40 33.40 1.85 -2.31
N ILE A 41 34.12 2.41 -3.27
CA ILE A 41 34.62 1.70 -4.46
C ILE A 41 36.02 1.10 -4.19
N THR A 42 36.74 1.65 -3.21
CA THR A 42 38.06 1.20 -2.73
C THR A 42 38.15 1.36 -1.22
N ILE A 43 39.03 0.59 -0.55
CA ILE A 43 39.31 0.77 0.88
C ILE A 43 40.10 2.09 1.06
N PRO A 44 39.67 3.01 1.93
CA PRO A 44 40.37 4.28 2.14
C PRO A 44 41.81 4.09 2.65
N PRO A 45 42.82 4.79 2.09
CA PRO A 45 44.21 4.66 2.52
C PRO A 45 44.43 4.93 4.00
N GLU A 46 43.60 5.78 4.59
CA GLU A 46 43.69 6.16 6.00
C GLU A 46 43.39 4.99 6.94
N VAL A 47 42.68 3.94 6.48
CA VAL A 47 42.43 2.72 7.26
C VAL A 47 43.74 1.99 7.58
N PHE A 48 44.69 1.96 6.64
CA PHE A 48 45.93 1.17 6.76
C PHE A 48 46.88 1.69 7.84
N THR A 49 46.68 2.93 8.28
CA THR A 49 47.41 3.51 9.42
C THR A 49 46.97 2.95 10.79
N LEU A 50 45.88 2.19 10.85
CA LEU A 50 45.28 1.65 12.09
C LEU A 50 45.85 0.27 12.43
N THR A 51 47.15 0.16 12.69
CA THR A 51 47.84 -1.13 12.88
C THR A 51 47.33 -1.94 14.09
N GLN A 52 46.56 -1.32 15.01
CA GLN A 52 45.92 -1.97 16.17
C GLN A 52 44.64 -2.76 15.84
N LEU A 53 44.10 -2.63 14.62
CA LEU A 53 42.80 -3.17 14.27
C LEU A 53 42.80 -4.71 14.30
N GLU A 54 41.81 -5.32 14.96
CA GLU A 54 41.55 -6.77 14.98
C GLU A 54 40.35 -7.16 14.11
N VAL A 55 39.38 -6.27 13.87
CA VAL A 55 38.19 -6.53 13.06
C VAL A 55 37.90 -5.36 12.11
N LEU A 56 37.83 -5.62 10.81
CA LEU A 56 37.43 -4.65 9.79
C LEU A 56 36.18 -5.13 9.07
N LYS A 57 35.10 -4.33 9.08
CA LYS A 57 33.86 -4.62 8.34
C LYS A 57 33.64 -3.58 7.24
N LEU A 58 33.28 -4.05 6.05
CA LEU A 58 33.22 -3.30 4.80
C LEU A 58 32.01 -3.75 3.94
N GLN A 59 30.94 -4.24 4.57
CA GLN A 59 29.85 -4.92 3.86
C GLN A 59 29.07 -3.98 2.92
N ASN A 60 28.39 -4.53 1.91
CA ASN A 60 27.45 -3.88 0.99
C ASN A 60 27.97 -2.64 0.24
N ASN A 61 29.29 -2.48 0.17
CA ASN A 61 29.94 -1.41 -0.58
C ASN A 61 30.09 -1.80 -2.07
N ALA A 62 30.78 -0.97 -2.85
CA ALA A 62 31.07 -1.21 -4.26
C ALA A 62 32.56 -1.54 -4.47
N ILE A 63 33.23 -2.13 -3.45
CA ILE A 63 34.68 -2.37 -3.46
C ILE A 63 35.00 -3.42 -4.51
N GLN A 64 35.81 -3.04 -5.49
CA GLN A 64 36.19 -3.93 -6.59
C GLN A 64 37.58 -4.55 -6.42
N ILE A 65 38.46 -3.88 -5.66
CA ILE A 65 39.87 -4.20 -5.48
C ILE A 65 40.27 -3.97 -4.01
N ILE A 66 41.03 -4.91 -3.43
CA ILE A 66 41.69 -4.77 -2.12
C ILE A 66 43.15 -4.36 -2.38
N PRO A 67 43.63 -3.23 -1.84
CA PRO A 67 44.98 -2.75 -2.12
C PRO A 67 46.02 -3.38 -1.16
N ASP A 68 47.29 -3.42 -1.60
CA ASP A 68 48.42 -4.07 -0.93
C ASP A 68 48.68 -3.56 0.50
N GLU A 69 48.31 -2.30 0.73
CA GLU A 69 48.46 -1.60 1.99
C GLU A 69 47.66 -2.24 3.13
N ILE A 70 46.71 -3.15 2.84
CA ILE A 70 46.03 -3.95 3.87
C ILE A 70 47.01 -4.80 4.69
N LYS A 71 48.20 -5.12 4.14
CA LYS A 71 49.32 -5.79 4.83
C LYS A 71 49.85 -5.00 6.03
N GLN A 72 49.55 -3.71 6.14
CA GLN A 72 49.94 -2.86 7.27
C GLN A 72 49.11 -3.14 8.54
N LEU A 73 47.96 -3.80 8.42
CA LEU A 73 47.08 -4.15 9.55
C LEU A 73 47.49 -5.47 10.22
N SER A 74 48.67 -5.49 10.84
CA SER A 74 49.30 -6.73 11.37
C SER A 74 48.52 -7.46 12.47
N ASN A 75 47.55 -6.80 13.12
CA ASN A 75 46.73 -7.37 14.19
C ASN A 75 45.34 -7.86 13.73
N LEU A 76 45.03 -7.73 12.43
CA LEU A 76 43.70 -8.03 11.90
C LEU A 76 43.38 -9.53 11.99
N LYS A 77 42.31 -9.86 12.72
CA LYS A 77 41.81 -11.23 12.96
C LYS A 77 40.57 -11.54 12.13
N ARG A 78 39.77 -10.53 11.79
CA ARG A 78 38.51 -10.66 11.02
C ARG A 78 38.38 -9.54 10.00
N LEU A 79 38.13 -9.90 8.74
CA LEU A 79 37.82 -8.98 7.65
C LEU A 79 36.48 -9.38 7.02
N ASP A 80 35.51 -8.47 6.99
CA ASP A 80 34.15 -8.74 6.53
C ASP A 80 33.81 -7.88 5.31
N LEU A 81 33.78 -8.51 4.13
CA LEU A 81 33.59 -7.85 2.82
C LEU A 81 32.25 -8.20 2.14
N ARG A 82 31.28 -8.78 2.88
CA ARG A 82 30.01 -9.27 2.31
C ARG A 82 29.30 -8.21 1.46
N GLY A 83 28.79 -8.53 0.26
CA GLY A 83 28.01 -7.60 -0.55
C GLY A 83 28.80 -6.60 -1.42
N ASN A 84 30.07 -6.89 -1.75
CA ASN A 84 30.90 -6.09 -2.66
C ASN A 84 31.16 -6.79 -4.01
N PRO A 85 31.19 -6.07 -5.16
CA PRO A 85 31.46 -6.61 -6.50
C PRO A 85 32.98 -6.70 -6.81
N LEU A 86 33.69 -7.64 -6.18
CA LEU A 86 35.14 -7.83 -6.37
C LEU A 86 35.46 -8.45 -7.75
N ASN A 87 36.17 -7.71 -8.62
CA ASN A 87 36.44 -8.11 -10.02
C ASN A 87 37.91 -8.47 -10.30
N GLN A 88 38.86 -7.99 -9.49
CA GLN A 88 40.29 -8.29 -9.62
C GLN A 88 40.97 -8.08 -8.26
N VAL A 89 41.75 -9.06 -7.80
CA VAL A 89 42.52 -8.94 -6.56
C VAL A 89 43.98 -8.68 -6.95
N ALA A 90 44.48 -7.45 -6.77
CA ALA A 90 45.90 -7.13 -7.00
C ALA A 90 46.75 -7.70 -5.84
N ASP A 91 47.82 -8.42 -6.20
CA ASP A 91 48.93 -8.99 -5.40
C ASP A 91 48.82 -9.04 -3.85
N ILE A 92 47.72 -9.56 -3.31
CA ILE A 92 47.77 -10.21 -1.99
C ILE A 92 48.36 -11.61 -2.18
N SER A 93 49.67 -11.69 -2.36
CA SER A 93 50.48 -12.90 -2.16
C SER A 93 50.43 -13.47 -0.72
N GLY A 94 49.41 -13.10 0.08
CA GLY A 94 48.92 -13.76 1.28
C GLY A 94 47.47 -14.32 1.20
N LEU A 95 46.74 -14.13 0.09
CA LEU A 95 45.40 -14.68 -0.23
C LEU A 95 45.26 -14.70 -1.78
N ILE A 96 45.59 -15.83 -2.43
CA ILE A 96 45.96 -16.00 -3.88
C ILE A 96 44.71 -15.98 -4.81
N VAL A 97 44.71 -15.68 -6.15
CA VAL A 97 45.07 -16.53 -7.35
C VAL A 97 45.16 -15.67 -8.65
N HIS A 98 46.17 -15.75 -9.56
CA HIS A 98 46.51 -16.85 -10.52
C HIS A 98 47.93 -16.80 -11.16
N TYR A 99 48.26 -17.87 -11.89
CA TYR A 99 49.57 -18.38 -12.41
C TYR A 99 50.42 -17.42 -13.27
N ALA A 100 51.66 -17.14 -12.84
CA ALA A 100 52.92 -17.42 -13.56
C ALA A 100 54.13 -16.94 -12.72
N ASP A 101 55.13 -17.81 -12.63
CA ASP A 101 56.49 -17.58 -12.11
C ASP A 101 56.78 -17.55 -10.60
N PHE A 102 57.93 -18.14 -10.33
CA PHE A 102 58.46 -18.69 -9.10
C PHE A 102 59.14 -17.62 -8.21
N GLN A 103 59.10 -17.91 -6.90
CA GLN A 103 60.04 -17.50 -5.84
C GLN A 103 59.87 -16.14 -5.13
N ARG A 104 59.79 -16.28 -3.79
CA ARG A 104 60.11 -15.35 -2.68
C ARG A 104 59.00 -14.39 -2.25
N LEU A 105 58.30 -14.73 -1.16
CA LEU A 105 58.45 -14.08 0.16
C LEU A 105 57.62 -14.85 1.22
N LYS A 106 58.02 -14.77 2.50
CA LYS A 106 57.37 -15.39 3.69
C LYS A 106 56.83 -14.26 4.59
N ILE A 107 55.81 -14.59 5.44
CA ILE A 107 55.33 -14.00 6.74
C ILE A 107 53.79 -13.66 6.70
N PRO A 108 52.97 -13.83 7.77
CA PRO A 108 52.52 -15.05 8.46
C PRO A 108 50.96 -15.16 8.52
N ALA A 109 50.36 -16.15 7.85
CA ALA A 109 48.90 -16.45 7.85
C ALA A 109 48.36 -17.02 9.19
N LYS A 110 48.81 -16.52 10.34
CA LYS A 110 48.60 -17.15 11.67
C LYS A 110 47.37 -16.68 12.47
N ASN A 111 46.60 -15.68 12.01
CA ASN A 111 45.57 -15.05 12.86
C ASN A 111 44.14 -14.97 12.26
N ILE A 112 43.90 -15.51 11.05
CA ILE A 112 42.59 -15.40 10.39
C ILE A 112 41.64 -16.49 10.91
N LEU A 113 40.57 -16.08 11.61
CA LEU A 113 39.59 -16.98 12.23
C LEU A 113 38.32 -17.17 11.36
N GLY A 114 38.05 -16.29 10.40
CA GLY A 114 36.87 -16.38 9.53
C GLY A 114 37.13 -15.87 8.12
N LEU A 115 36.65 -16.60 7.11
CA LEU A 115 36.86 -16.32 5.69
C LEU A 115 35.55 -16.54 4.90
N LYS A 116 35.22 -15.62 3.99
CA LYS A 116 34.16 -15.80 3.00
C LYS A 116 34.78 -15.91 1.62
N LEU A 117 34.40 -16.93 0.87
CA LEU A 117 34.98 -17.21 -0.45
C LEU A 117 33.95 -16.97 -1.54
N THR A 118 34.38 -16.34 -2.64
CA THR A 118 33.64 -16.34 -3.90
C THR A 118 34.24 -17.42 -4.79
N LEU A 119 33.57 -18.57 -4.89
CA LEU A 119 34.08 -19.71 -5.66
C LEU A 119 33.31 -19.87 -6.97
N PHE A 120 34.02 -19.84 -8.09
CA PHE A 120 33.48 -20.18 -9.42
C PHE A 120 34.02 -21.53 -9.92
N SER A 121 34.84 -22.23 -9.15
CA SER A 121 35.51 -23.49 -9.52
C SER A 121 35.52 -24.52 -8.38
N HIS A 122 35.57 -25.81 -8.72
CA HIS A 122 35.70 -26.94 -7.77
C HIS A 122 37.09 -27.06 -7.11
N GLU A 123 38.07 -26.26 -7.54
CA GLU A 123 39.41 -26.25 -6.96
C GLU A 123 39.50 -25.40 -5.69
N ALA A 124 40.35 -25.82 -4.75
CA ALA A 124 40.59 -25.07 -3.52
C ALA A 124 41.26 -23.73 -3.85
N PRO A 125 40.81 -22.58 -3.28
CA PRO A 125 41.50 -21.32 -3.49
C PRO A 125 42.92 -21.44 -2.91
N ALA A 126 43.91 -20.99 -3.69
CA ALA A 126 45.30 -21.17 -3.29
C ALA A 126 45.59 -20.39 -1.99
N GLY A 127 46.28 -21.04 -1.06
CA GLY A 127 46.58 -20.50 0.28
C GLY A 127 45.54 -20.81 1.37
N ILE A 128 44.38 -21.42 1.05
CA ILE A 128 43.37 -21.74 2.08
C ILE A 128 43.88 -22.72 3.15
N PHE A 129 44.78 -23.62 2.78
CA PHE A 129 45.41 -24.57 3.71
C PHE A 129 46.52 -23.93 4.56
N ASP A 130 46.93 -22.70 4.25
CA ASP A 130 47.94 -21.96 5.01
C ASP A 130 47.34 -21.14 6.16
N CYS A 131 46.02 -21.25 6.40
CA CYS A 131 45.27 -20.62 7.49
C CYS A 131 44.93 -21.64 8.61
N PRO A 132 45.87 -22.02 9.49
CA PRO A 132 45.69 -23.10 10.47
C PRO A 132 44.65 -22.82 11.57
N HIS A 133 44.16 -21.58 11.68
CA HIS A 133 43.20 -21.14 12.69
C HIS A 133 41.81 -20.81 12.11
N LEU A 134 41.52 -21.17 10.85
CA LEU A 134 40.21 -20.88 10.26
C LEU A 134 39.10 -21.68 10.99
N THR A 135 38.19 -20.99 11.67
CA THR A 135 37.08 -21.59 12.43
C THR A 135 35.72 -21.33 11.81
N ILE A 136 35.55 -20.28 10.99
CA ILE A 136 34.28 -19.97 10.31
C ILE A 136 34.49 -19.82 8.81
N LEU A 137 33.65 -20.49 8.02
CA LEU A 137 33.70 -20.43 6.56
C LEU A 137 32.31 -20.24 5.95
N GLU A 138 32.18 -19.27 5.05
CA GLU A 138 30.95 -19.03 4.29
C GLU A 138 31.18 -19.23 2.78
N ILE A 139 30.34 -20.06 2.16
CA ILE A 139 30.31 -20.35 0.72
C ILE A 139 28.84 -20.34 0.25
N THR A 140 28.26 -19.16 0.04
CA THR A 140 26.84 -18.98 -0.31
C THR A 140 26.63 -18.36 -1.69
N ASN A 141 25.53 -18.70 -2.38
CA ASN A 141 25.15 -18.16 -3.69
C ASN A 141 26.10 -18.55 -4.85
N HIS A 142 26.64 -19.77 -4.82
CA HIS A 142 27.62 -20.23 -5.82
C HIS A 142 27.09 -21.30 -6.78
N ARG A 143 25.80 -21.64 -6.70
CA ARG A 143 25.18 -22.72 -7.50
C ARG A 143 25.96 -24.05 -7.40
N LEU A 144 26.61 -24.30 -6.27
CA LEU A 144 27.39 -25.52 -6.07
C LEU A 144 26.48 -26.74 -6.04
N THR A 145 26.76 -27.73 -6.89
CA THR A 145 26.00 -28.98 -6.93
C THR A 145 26.53 -30.04 -5.94
N GLN A 146 27.79 -29.91 -5.52
CA GLN A 146 28.46 -30.81 -4.56
C GLN A 146 29.30 -30.00 -3.57
N VAL A 147 29.44 -30.52 -2.36
CA VAL A 147 30.36 -29.96 -1.36
C VAL A 147 31.79 -30.16 -1.87
N PRO A 148 32.63 -29.11 -1.97
CA PRO A 148 33.98 -29.26 -2.48
C PRO A 148 34.83 -30.20 -1.60
N THR A 149 35.46 -31.20 -2.20
CA THR A 149 36.19 -32.26 -1.47
C THR A 149 37.33 -31.76 -0.60
N TRP A 150 37.94 -30.62 -0.98
CA TRP A 150 39.00 -30.00 -0.19
C TRP A 150 38.52 -29.46 1.16
N LEU A 151 37.22 -29.23 1.33
CA LEU A 151 36.63 -28.75 2.57
C LEU A 151 36.89 -29.72 3.74
N ALA A 152 36.94 -31.03 3.44
CA ALA A 152 37.25 -32.09 4.41
C ALA A 152 38.62 -31.93 5.11
N ARG A 153 39.52 -31.08 4.57
CA ARG A 153 40.83 -30.82 5.17
C ARG A 153 40.82 -29.70 6.20
N LEU A 154 39.73 -28.94 6.32
CA LEU A 154 39.58 -27.80 7.23
C LEU A 154 38.94 -28.21 8.56
N THR A 155 39.55 -29.18 9.25
CA THR A 155 38.95 -29.85 10.42
C THR A 155 38.81 -28.97 11.68
N GLN A 156 39.31 -27.74 11.66
CA GLN A 156 39.19 -26.77 12.76
C GLN A 156 37.93 -25.90 12.67
N LEU A 157 37.10 -26.08 11.62
CA LEU A 157 35.87 -25.32 11.46
C LEU A 157 34.87 -25.63 12.59
N THR A 158 34.36 -24.57 13.19
CA THR A 158 33.25 -24.58 14.16
C THR A 158 31.97 -23.99 13.56
N GLY A 159 32.08 -23.13 12.55
CA GLY A 159 30.94 -22.58 11.80
C GLY A 159 31.10 -22.76 10.30
N LEU A 160 30.06 -23.24 9.63
CA LEU A 160 30.06 -23.43 8.18
C LEU A 160 28.71 -23.00 7.58
N ASP A 161 28.76 -22.14 6.57
CA ASP A 161 27.58 -21.74 5.80
C ASP A 161 27.73 -22.16 4.33
N LEU A 162 26.84 -23.05 3.91
CA LEU A 162 26.71 -23.58 2.56
C LEU A 162 25.33 -23.30 1.96
N SER A 163 24.59 -22.35 2.55
CA SER A 163 23.23 -22.00 2.12
C SER A 163 23.18 -21.39 0.71
N ASN A 164 22.02 -21.45 0.06
CA ASN A 164 21.78 -20.89 -1.27
C ASN A 164 22.71 -21.48 -2.35
N ASN A 165 22.76 -22.81 -2.42
CA ASN A 165 23.47 -23.56 -3.43
C ASN A 165 22.54 -24.60 -4.06
N GLN A 166 23.08 -25.64 -4.70
CA GLN A 166 22.35 -26.73 -5.35
C GLN A 166 22.82 -28.10 -4.81
N LEU A 167 23.25 -28.13 -3.55
CA LEU A 167 23.87 -29.31 -2.94
C LEU A 167 22.87 -30.46 -2.78
N GLN A 168 23.35 -31.67 -3.04
CA GLN A 168 22.57 -32.92 -2.90
C GLN A 168 23.23 -33.96 -1.96
N ASP A 169 24.55 -33.87 -1.77
CA ASP A 169 25.34 -34.82 -0.97
C ASP A 169 26.23 -34.08 0.03
N LEU A 170 26.25 -34.54 1.28
CA LEU A 170 26.95 -33.95 2.41
C LEU A 170 28.10 -34.81 2.95
N ARG A 171 28.39 -36.00 2.38
CA ARG A 171 29.41 -36.94 2.91
C ARG A 171 30.79 -36.34 3.14
N VAL A 172 31.16 -35.31 2.37
CA VAL A 172 32.42 -34.59 2.54
C VAL A 172 32.52 -33.93 3.93
N LEU A 173 31.40 -33.59 4.55
CA LEU A 173 31.33 -32.97 5.87
C LEU A 173 31.63 -33.92 7.02
N GLU A 174 31.62 -35.26 6.82
CA GLU A 174 31.78 -36.26 7.89
C GLU A 174 33.09 -36.08 8.71
N THR A 175 34.08 -35.42 8.13
CA THR A 175 35.39 -35.16 8.74
C THR A 175 35.43 -33.89 9.61
N LEU A 176 34.43 -33.02 9.53
CA LEU A 176 34.38 -31.71 10.19
C LEU A 176 33.72 -31.75 11.57
N VAL A 177 34.14 -32.70 12.40
CA VAL A 177 33.51 -33.06 13.69
C VAL A 177 33.47 -31.93 14.74
N ASN A 178 34.21 -30.83 14.53
CA ASN A 178 34.25 -29.68 15.44
C ASN A 178 33.16 -28.63 15.14
N LEU A 179 32.33 -28.83 14.11
CA LEU A 179 31.25 -27.91 13.78
C LEU A 179 30.23 -27.82 14.93
N SER A 180 29.97 -26.59 15.37
CA SER A 180 28.92 -26.23 16.31
C SER A 180 27.71 -25.62 15.61
N THR A 181 27.91 -24.98 14.45
CA THR A 181 26.85 -24.30 13.70
C THR A 181 26.99 -24.59 12.21
N LEU A 182 25.91 -25.03 11.59
CA LEU A 182 25.87 -25.40 10.18
C LEU A 182 24.62 -24.83 9.48
N TYR A 183 24.84 -24.09 8.40
CA TYR A 183 23.78 -23.56 7.54
C TYR A 183 23.77 -24.28 6.19
N LEU A 184 22.67 -24.93 5.88
CA LEU A 184 22.44 -25.73 4.67
C LEU A 184 21.12 -25.36 3.96
N SER A 185 20.47 -24.27 4.38
CA SER A 185 19.19 -23.85 3.80
C SER A 185 19.28 -23.49 2.31
N TYR A 186 18.16 -23.62 1.58
CA TYR A 186 18.08 -23.31 0.16
C TYR A 186 19.08 -24.13 -0.68
N ASN A 187 18.97 -25.45 -0.58
CA ASN A 187 19.72 -26.43 -1.36
C ASN A 187 18.75 -27.47 -1.97
N LEU A 188 19.27 -28.58 -2.49
CA LEU A 188 18.50 -29.66 -3.12
C LEU A 188 18.62 -30.98 -2.34
N LEU A 189 18.86 -30.91 -1.02
CA LEU A 189 19.09 -32.10 -0.18
C LEU A 189 17.82 -32.92 -0.05
N SER A 190 17.91 -34.23 -0.31
CA SER A 190 16.80 -35.18 -0.11
C SER A 190 16.93 -35.98 1.20
N ASN A 191 18.11 -36.05 1.79
CA ASN A 191 18.37 -36.65 3.09
C ASN A 191 19.52 -35.91 3.81
N VAL A 192 19.80 -36.31 5.05
CA VAL A 192 20.83 -35.72 5.92
C VAL A 192 22.08 -36.59 6.06
N SER A 193 22.26 -37.58 5.17
CA SER A 193 23.41 -38.48 5.26
C SER A 193 24.72 -37.74 5.05
N GLY A 194 25.70 -38.03 5.91
CA GLY A 194 26.97 -37.29 6.03
C GLY A 194 27.02 -36.35 7.24
N LEU A 195 25.93 -36.18 7.99
CA LEU A 195 25.89 -35.37 9.22
C LEU A 195 26.05 -36.21 10.51
N GLU A 196 25.97 -37.54 10.43
CA GLU A 196 25.89 -38.46 11.58
C GLU A 196 27.10 -38.36 12.52
N THR A 197 28.26 -37.93 12.02
CA THR A 197 29.51 -37.79 12.79
C THR A 197 29.65 -36.43 13.49
N LEU A 198 28.80 -35.45 13.18
CA LEU A 198 28.93 -34.05 13.62
C LEU A 198 28.31 -33.80 15.00
N VAL A 199 28.62 -34.66 15.98
CA VAL A 199 27.97 -34.72 17.30
C VAL A 199 28.09 -33.45 18.15
N ASN A 200 28.96 -32.50 17.78
CA ASN A 200 29.13 -31.21 18.46
C ASN A 200 28.19 -30.10 17.93
N LEU A 201 27.37 -30.40 16.93
CA LEU A 201 26.41 -29.44 16.40
C LEU A 201 25.42 -29.02 17.48
N SER A 202 25.28 -27.71 17.64
CA SER A 202 24.33 -27.06 18.54
C SER A 202 23.20 -26.38 17.77
N ILE A 203 23.48 -25.89 16.56
CA ILE A 203 22.49 -25.25 15.69
C ILE A 203 22.64 -25.76 14.26
N LEU A 204 21.52 -26.18 13.66
CA LEU A 204 21.46 -26.71 12.30
C LEU A 204 20.28 -26.10 11.53
N TYR A 205 20.58 -25.48 10.38
CA TYR A 205 19.57 -24.94 9.47
C TYR A 205 19.51 -25.74 8.18
N LEU A 206 18.36 -26.36 7.92
CA LEU A 206 18.08 -27.23 6.76
C LEU A 206 16.82 -26.78 5.99
N SER A 207 16.35 -25.55 6.21
CA SER A 207 15.13 -25.06 5.59
C SER A 207 15.20 -24.94 4.07
N SER A 208 14.07 -25.10 3.39
CA SER A 208 13.97 -24.98 1.92
C SER A 208 14.88 -25.98 1.19
N ASN A 209 14.72 -27.25 1.52
CA ASN A 209 15.37 -28.39 0.85
C ASN A 209 14.30 -29.34 0.29
N GLN A 210 14.64 -30.60 0.05
CA GLN A 210 13.73 -31.64 -0.43
C GLN A 210 13.68 -32.85 0.51
N LEU A 211 13.96 -32.66 1.81
CA LEU A 211 14.04 -33.74 2.78
C LEU A 211 12.68 -34.40 2.96
N ASP A 212 12.59 -35.72 2.77
CA ASP A 212 11.41 -36.53 3.11
C ASP A 212 11.57 -37.31 4.42
N THR A 213 12.81 -37.38 4.94
CA THR A 213 13.18 -37.99 6.21
C THR A 213 14.33 -37.22 6.89
N VAL A 214 14.40 -37.34 8.21
CA VAL A 214 15.50 -36.85 9.06
C VAL A 214 16.26 -37.98 9.77
N LEU A 215 16.05 -39.23 9.35
CA LEU A 215 16.87 -40.35 9.80
C LEU A 215 18.34 -40.08 9.50
N GLY A 216 19.20 -40.23 10.51
CA GLY A 216 20.61 -39.80 10.51
C GLY A 216 20.90 -38.64 11.48
N LEU A 217 19.90 -37.93 11.99
CA LEU A 217 20.11 -36.89 13.01
C LEU A 217 20.20 -37.44 14.44
N GLU A 218 19.94 -38.74 14.69
CA GLU A 218 19.77 -39.33 16.02
C GLU A 218 21.01 -39.20 16.92
N THR A 219 22.18 -39.03 16.31
CA THR A 219 23.47 -38.91 17.00
C THR A 219 23.77 -37.49 17.47
N LEU A 220 23.05 -36.48 16.97
CA LEU A 220 23.32 -35.06 17.18
C LEU A 220 22.71 -34.52 18.48
N ILE A 221 22.93 -35.24 19.57
CA ILE A 221 22.26 -35.03 20.88
C ILE A 221 22.51 -33.67 21.53
N ASN A 222 23.47 -32.88 21.03
CA ASN A 222 23.79 -31.54 21.52
C ASN A 222 23.03 -30.43 20.79
N LEU A 223 22.19 -30.77 19.81
CA LEU A 223 21.37 -29.79 19.11
C LEU A 223 20.42 -29.09 20.09
N SER A 224 20.45 -27.77 20.03
CA SER A 224 19.56 -26.85 20.75
C SER A 224 18.58 -26.16 19.79
N GLY A 225 19.01 -25.89 18.55
CA GLY A 225 18.17 -25.31 17.51
C GLY A 225 18.21 -26.09 16.21
N LEU A 226 17.03 -26.39 15.66
CA LEU A 226 16.85 -27.12 14.40
C LEU A 226 15.77 -26.47 13.53
N ASP A 227 16.14 -26.08 12.32
CA ASP A 227 15.21 -25.53 11.33
C ASP A 227 15.07 -26.48 10.13
N LEU A 228 13.87 -27.04 9.98
CA LEU A 228 13.47 -28.00 8.94
C LEU A 228 12.30 -27.48 8.08
N ARG A 229 12.04 -26.16 8.11
CA ARG A 229 10.92 -25.56 7.37
C ARG A 229 11.01 -25.80 5.86
N ASN A 230 9.88 -25.83 5.17
CA ASN A 230 9.82 -25.95 3.71
C ASN A 230 10.56 -27.19 3.18
N ASN A 231 10.21 -28.37 3.69
CA ASN A 231 10.72 -29.67 3.23
C ASN A 231 9.52 -30.56 2.80
N LYS A 232 9.73 -31.88 2.71
CA LYS A 232 8.72 -32.88 2.32
C LYS A 232 8.51 -33.92 3.43
N LEU A 233 8.78 -33.56 4.69
CA LEU A 233 8.73 -34.51 5.80
C LEU A 233 7.29 -34.96 6.05
N SER A 234 7.07 -36.27 6.04
CA SER A 234 5.78 -36.89 6.41
C SER A 234 5.73 -37.37 7.86
N ASN A 235 6.91 -37.55 8.46
CA ASN A 235 7.14 -37.88 9.87
C ASN A 235 8.49 -37.27 10.30
N ILE A 236 8.76 -37.34 11.60
CA ILE A 236 9.97 -36.83 12.23
C ILE A 236 10.74 -37.94 12.97
N LEU A 237 10.65 -39.17 12.48
CA LEU A 237 11.42 -40.30 13.03
C LEU A 237 12.91 -39.98 12.95
N GLY A 238 13.61 -40.18 14.06
CA GLY A 238 15.02 -39.85 14.22
C GLY A 238 15.29 -38.62 15.11
N LEU A 239 14.26 -37.84 15.48
CA LEU A 239 14.41 -36.70 16.40
C LEU A 239 14.27 -37.09 17.88
N GLU A 240 13.79 -38.29 18.22
CA GLU A 240 13.35 -38.69 19.57
C GLU A 240 14.48 -38.61 20.63
N ARG A 241 15.74 -38.66 20.18
CA ARG A 241 16.92 -38.62 21.06
C ARG A 241 17.48 -37.21 21.29
N LEU A 242 16.96 -36.20 20.59
CA LEU A 242 17.46 -34.83 20.61
C LEU A 242 16.90 -34.01 21.78
N VAL A 243 16.98 -34.57 22.98
CA VAL A 243 16.33 -34.04 24.20
C VAL A 243 16.80 -32.65 24.65
N ASN A 244 17.90 -32.13 24.08
CA ASN A 244 18.41 -30.79 24.36
C ASN A 244 17.84 -29.71 23.43
N LEU A 245 16.98 -30.08 22.47
CA LEU A 245 16.33 -29.10 21.59
C LEU A 245 15.47 -28.14 22.41
N SER A 246 15.75 -26.85 22.25
CA SER A 246 14.94 -25.75 22.78
C SER A 246 14.05 -25.14 21.70
N SER A 247 14.50 -25.11 20.45
CA SER A 247 13.75 -24.55 19.32
C SER A 247 13.71 -25.51 18.13
N LEU A 248 12.50 -25.82 17.65
CA LEU A 248 12.27 -26.70 16.50
C LEU A 248 11.25 -26.08 15.54
N TYR A 249 11.64 -25.90 14.28
CA TYR A 249 10.77 -25.35 13.24
C TYR A 249 10.54 -26.35 12.10
N LEU A 250 9.28 -26.72 11.90
CA LEU A 250 8.80 -27.75 10.97
C LEU A 250 7.71 -27.23 10.02
N ARG A 251 7.56 -25.90 9.90
CA ARG A 251 6.57 -25.26 9.02
C ARG A 251 6.65 -25.77 7.57
N ALA A 252 5.51 -25.90 6.90
CA ALA A 252 5.42 -26.25 5.48
C ALA A 252 6.11 -27.60 5.18
N ASN A 253 5.61 -28.64 5.84
CA ASN A 253 5.93 -30.03 5.60
C ASN A 253 4.62 -30.81 5.33
N GLN A 254 4.65 -32.13 5.43
CA GLN A 254 3.52 -33.04 5.17
C GLN A 254 3.19 -33.86 6.42
N LEU A 255 3.45 -33.32 7.62
CA LEU A 255 3.25 -34.03 8.87
C LEU A 255 1.75 -34.22 9.15
N SER A 256 1.34 -35.46 9.42
CA SER A 256 -0.03 -35.80 9.84
C SER A 256 -0.15 -36.10 11.35
N HIS A 257 0.99 -36.37 12.01
CA HIS A 257 1.11 -36.64 13.44
C HIS A 257 2.50 -36.23 13.93
N VAL A 258 2.64 -36.07 15.25
CA VAL A 258 3.87 -35.61 15.93
C VAL A 258 4.12 -36.35 17.25
N LEU A 259 3.75 -37.62 17.34
CA LEU A 259 3.85 -38.43 18.56
C LEU A 259 5.29 -38.49 19.12
N GLU A 260 6.26 -38.45 18.21
CA GLU A 260 7.70 -38.49 18.50
C GLU A 260 8.17 -37.25 19.30
N LEU A 261 7.46 -36.12 19.23
CA LEU A 261 7.83 -34.91 19.95
C LEU A 261 7.72 -35.07 21.46
N GLY A 262 6.91 -36.01 21.97
CA GLY A 262 6.67 -36.17 23.42
C GLY A 262 7.94 -36.44 24.25
N MET A 263 9.05 -36.81 23.60
CA MET A 263 10.36 -37.01 24.23
C MET A 263 11.18 -35.72 24.38
N LEU A 264 10.84 -34.65 23.64
CA LEU A 264 11.60 -33.40 23.54
C LEU A 264 11.18 -32.37 24.58
N VAL A 265 11.17 -32.77 25.85
CA VAL A 265 10.59 -32.02 26.98
C VAL A 265 11.22 -30.65 27.26
N ASN A 266 12.39 -30.36 26.68
CA ASN A 266 13.08 -29.06 26.84
C ASN A 266 12.71 -28.03 25.76
N LEU A 267 11.82 -28.37 24.83
CA LEU A 267 11.34 -27.42 23.83
C LEU A 267 10.67 -26.22 24.50
N SER A 268 11.14 -25.03 24.17
CA SER A 268 10.55 -23.74 24.54
C SER A 268 9.81 -23.09 23.38
N GLU A 269 10.21 -23.39 22.13
CA GLU A 269 9.60 -22.89 20.90
C GLU A 269 9.39 -24.02 19.89
N LEU A 270 8.16 -24.12 19.37
CA LEU A 270 7.81 -25.14 18.38
C LEU A 270 6.93 -24.54 17.27
N GLY A 271 7.41 -24.65 16.02
CA GLY A 271 6.66 -24.23 14.84
C GLY A 271 6.23 -25.43 13.98
N LEU A 272 4.92 -25.63 13.84
CA LEU A 272 4.28 -26.74 13.12
C LEU A 272 3.29 -26.25 12.04
N SER A 273 3.34 -24.97 11.68
CA SER A 273 2.38 -24.39 10.74
C SER A 273 2.43 -24.99 9.33
N SER A 274 1.31 -24.92 8.61
CA SER A 274 1.19 -25.43 7.22
C SER A 274 1.61 -26.91 7.11
N ASN A 275 0.96 -27.75 7.92
CA ASN A 275 1.09 -29.20 7.88
C ASN A 275 -0.31 -29.84 7.70
N GLN A 276 -0.44 -31.14 7.96
CA GLN A 276 -1.69 -31.90 7.81
C GLN A 276 -2.14 -32.48 9.16
N LEU A 277 -1.82 -31.81 10.27
CA LEU A 277 -2.14 -32.30 11.61
C LEU A 277 -3.65 -32.21 11.87
N SER A 278 -4.26 -33.35 12.20
CA SER A 278 -5.65 -33.42 12.64
C SER A 278 -5.80 -33.59 14.16
N SER A 279 -4.68 -33.73 14.87
CA SER A 279 -4.60 -33.91 16.33
C SER A 279 -3.29 -33.33 16.87
N MET A 280 -3.32 -32.89 18.14
CA MET A 280 -2.15 -32.42 18.89
C MET A 280 -1.53 -33.51 19.76
N SER A 281 -1.89 -34.77 19.54
CA SER A 281 -1.29 -35.87 20.29
C SER A 281 0.23 -35.96 20.03
N GLY A 282 0.99 -36.08 21.11
CA GLY A 282 2.46 -35.95 21.11
C GLY A 282 2.96 -34.64 21.75
N LEU A 283 2.10 -33.64 21.95
CA LEU A 283 2.48 -32.35 22.55
C LEU A 283 2.29 -32.31 24.07
N GLU A 284 1.56 -33.27 24.66
CA GLU A 284 1.06 -33.20 26.05
C GLU A 284 2.16 -33.09 27.12
N MET A 285 3.37 -33.57 26.79
CA MET A 285 4.52 -33.60 27.70
C MET A 285 5.45 -32.38 27.57
N LEU A 286 5.19 -31.47 26.62
CA LEU A 286 6.06 -30.35 26.29
C LEU A 286 5.85 -29.13 27.21
N VAL A 287 5.79 -29.36 28.52
CA VAL A 287 5.37 -28.38 29.54
C VAL A 287 6.21 -27.11 29.61
N ASN A 288 7.40 -27.10 29.00
CA ASN A 288 8.29 -25.94 28.94
C ASN A 288 8.03 -25.02 27.73
N LEU A 289 7.09 -25.37 26.86
CA LEU A 289 6.74 -24.54 25.70
C LEU A 289 6.23 -23.18 26.15
N SER A 290 6.84 -22.15 25.58
CA SER A 290 6.46 -20.75 25.75
C SER A 290 5.79 -20.18 24.49
N ALA A 291 6.10 -20.74 23.31
CA ALA A 291 5.52 -20.38 22.03
C ALA A 291 5.23 -21.63 21.19
N LEU A 292 4.01 -21.70 20.67
CA LEU A 292 3.54 -22.80 19.82
C LEU A 292 2.78 -22.24 18.61
N ASP A 293 3.24 -22.59 17.41
CA ASP A 293 2.59 -22.25 16.15
C ASP A 293 2.03 -23.51 15.47
N LEU A 294 0.70 -23.59 15.37
CA LEU A 294 -0.06 -24.68 14.74
C LEU A 294 -0.94 -24.17 13.59
N ARG A 295 -0.66 -22.98 13.07
CA ARG A 295 -1.43 -22.36 11.99
C ARG A 295 -1.58 -23.25 10.76
N ASN A 296 -2.69 -23.16 10.05
CA ASN A 296 -2.89 -23.83 8.74
C ASN A 296 -2.67 -25.35 8.85
N ASN A 297 -3.53 -25.98 9.64
CA ASN A 297 -3.59 -27.44 9.85
C ASN A 297 -5.05 -27.90 9.73
N GLN A 298 -5.36 -29.12 10.18
CA GLN A 298 -6.70 -29.72 10.11
C GLN A 298 -7.26 -29.99 11.52
N LEU A 299 -6.88 -29.17 12.51
CA LEU A 299 -7.29 -29.37 13.90
C LEU A 299 -8.75 -28.97 14.09
N SER A 300 -9.54 -29.84 14.74
CA SER A 300 -10.96 -29.61 15.04
C SER A 300 -11.28 -29.37 16.52
N HIS A 301 -10.30 -29.56 17.41
CA HIS A 301 -10.40 -29.38 18.87
C HIS A 301 -9.02 -29.11 19.46
N VAL A 302 -8.98 -28.46 20.64
CA VAL A 302 -7.75 -28.03 21.35
C VAL A 302 -7.22 -29.04 22.37
N SER A 303 -7.77 -30.25 22.43
CA SER A 303 -7.36 -31.30 23.37
C SER A 303 -5.89 -31.68 23.18
N GLY A 304 -5.14 -31.78 24.28
CA GLY A 304 -3.70 -32.04 24.30
C GLY A 304 -2.85 -30.83 24.70
N LEU A 305 -3.46 -29.63 24.80
CA LEU A 305 -2.79 -28.40 25.23
C LEU A 305 -2.90 -28.14 26.74
N GLU A 306 -3.74 -28.87 27.47
CA GLU A 306 -4.15 -28.54 28.85
C GLU A 306 -2.97 -28.48 29.84
N MET A 307 -1.89 -29.21 29.56
CA MET A 307 -0.70 -29.28 30.39
C MET A 307 0.36 -28.22 30.06
N LEU A 308 0.19 -27.46 28.97
CA LEU A 308 1.18 -26.51 28.46
C LEU A 308 1.10 -25.14 29.14
N VAL A 309 1.02 -25.14 30.47
CA VAL A 309 0.70 -23.97 31.31
C VAL A 309 1.69 -22.80 31.21
N ASN A 310 2.89 -23.02 30.63
CA ASN A 310 3.89 -21.99 30.42
C ASN A 310 3.75 -21.26 29.07
N LEU A 311 2.77 -21.64 28.23
CA LEU A 311 2.54 -20.98 26.96
C LEU A 311 2.19 -19.51 27.18
N SER A 312 2.90 -18.66 26.46
CA SER A 312 2.72 -17.21 26.40
C SER A 312 2.17 -16.75 25.05
N SER A 313 2.44 -17.52 23.99
CA SER A 313 1.98 -17.27 22.62
C SER A 313 1.49 -18.57 21.98
N LEU A 314 0.28 -18.55 21.43
CA LEU A 314 -0.33 -19.68 20.74
C LEU A 314 -1.00 -19.22 19.44
N ASP A 315 -0.62 -19.82 18.33
CA ASP A 315 -1.26 -19.61 17.02
C ASP A 315 -1.96 -20.89 16.58
N LEU A 316 -3.28 -20.82 16.45
CA LEU A 316 -4.19 -21.87 15.99
C LEU A 316 -5.00 -21.40 14.76
N SER A 317 -4.55 -20.35 14.08
CA SER A 317 -5.24 -19.79 12.92
C SER A 317 -5.36 -20.77 11.75
N ASP A 318 -6.30 -20.53 10.85
CA ASP A 318 -6.51 -21.32 9.63
C ASP A 318 -6.68 -22.84 9.95
N ASN A 319 -7.58 -23.19 10.88
CA ASN A 319 -7.87 -24.57 11.27
C ASN A 319 -9.39 -24.86 11.15
N GLN A 320 -9.87 -25.95 11.74
CA GLN A 320 -11.28 -26.38 11.70
C GLN A 320 -11.91 -26.38 13.09
N LEU A 321 -11.43 -25.52 14.00
CA LEU A 321 -11.91 -25.46 15.38
C LEU A 321 -13.35 -24.93 15.42
N SER A 322 -14.23 -25.67 16.08
CA SER A 322 -15.62 -25.26 16.34
C SER A 322 -15.87 -24.84 17.79
N HIS A 323 -14.94 -25.20 18.69
CA HIS A 323 -14.94 -24.87 20.11
C HIS A 323 -13.50 -24.91 20.64
N ILE A 324 -13.27 -24.24 21.78
CA ILE A 324 -11.95 -24.05 22.39
C ILE A 324 -11.90 -24.47 23.86
N SER A 325 -12.81 -25.34 24.29
CA SER A 325 -12.75 -25.94 25.63
C SER A 325 -11.48 -26.78 25.76
N GLY A 326 -10.68 -26.50 26.78
CA GLY A 326 -9.33 -27.04 26.98
C GLY A 326 -8.25 -25.96 27.13
N LEU A 327 -8.52 -24.71 26.73
CA LEU A 327 -7.58 -23.60 26.90
C LEU A 327 -7.60 -22.99 28.31
N GLU A 328 -8.55 -23.36 29.19
CA GLU A 328 -8.80 -22.70 30.48
C GLU A 328 -7.61 -22.77 31.46
N THR A 329 -6.70 -23.72 31.25
CA THR A 329 -5.51 -23.92 32.09
C THR A 329 -4.34 -23.00 31.69
N LEU A 330 -4.38 -22.40 30.49
CA LEU A 330 -3.25 -21.68 29.88
C LEU A 330 -3.15 -20.21 30.31
N GLN A 331 -3.21 -19.97 31.62
CA GLN A 331 -3.37 -18.63 32.21
C GLN A 331 -2.21 -17.67 31.94
N ASN A 332 -1.05 -18.17 31.49
CA ASN A 332 0.09 -17.34 31.11
C ASN A 332 0.02 -16.82 29.65
N LEU A 333 -1.00 -17.22 28.88
CA LEU A 333 -1.17 -16.74 27.52
C LEU A 333 -1.33 -15.22 27.49
N SER A 334 -0.50 -14.59 26.67
CA SER A 334 -0.48 -13.15 26.41
C SER A 334 -0.93 -12.83 24.98
N SER A 335 -0.74 -13.77 24.05
CA SER A 335 -1.14 -13.67 22.65
C SER A 335 -1.80 -14.97 22.19
N LEU A 336 -2.97 -14.85 21.58
CA LEU A 336 -3.72 -15.98 21.04
C LEU A 336 -4.32 -15.62 19.67
N ASP A 337 -4.02 -16.42 18.65
CA ASP A 337 -4.62 -16.31 17.31
C ASP A 337 -5.50 -17.53 17.05
N LEU A 338 -6.78 -17.27 16.77
CA LEU A 338 -7.82 -18.25 16.44
C LEU A 338 -8.54 -17.87 15.13
N SER A 339 -7.92 -17.00 14.31
CA SER A 339 -8.50 -16.53 13.06
C SER A 339 -8.71 -17.66 12.04
N GLY A 340 -9.66 -17.53 11.11
CA GLY A 340 -9.87 -18.53 10.06
C GLY A 340 -10.32 -19.90 10.58
N ASN A 341 -11.23 -19.92 11.56
CA ASN A 341 -11.79 -21.13 12.17
C ASN A 341 -13.33 -21.14 12.03
N GLN A 342 -14.01 -22.07 12.72
CA GLN A 342 -15.47 -22.27 12.65
C GLN A 342 -16.13 -21.98 14.01
N LEU A 343 -15.56 -21.06 14.80
CA LEU A 343 -16.07 -20.74 16.13
C LEU A 343 -17.37 -19.95 16.04
N SER A 344 -18.41 -20.44 16.72
CA SER A 344 -19.69 -19.72 16.88
C SER A 344 -19.82 -19.01 18.24
N ARG A 345 -18.95 -19.37 19.19
CA ARG A 345 -18.84 -18.79 20.54
C ARG A 345 -17.41 -18.97 21.05
N VAL A 346 -17.02 -18.20 22.08
CA VAL A 346 -15.67 -18.20 22.67
C VAL A 346 -15.65 -18.60 24.16
N SER A 347 -16.51 -19.53 24.57
CA SER A 347 -16.51 -20.07 25.93
C SER A 347 -15.20 -20.81 26.24
N GLY A 348 -14.58 -20.52 27.37
CA GLY A 348 -13.29 -21.09 27.81
C GLY A 348 -12.16 -20.05 27.90
N LEU A 349 -12.34 -18.85 27.35
CA LEU A 349 -11.36 -17.77 27.45
C LEU A 349 -11.44 -16.98 28.76
N GLU A 350 -12.50 -17.12 29.55
CA GLU A 350 -12.80 -16.26 30.71
C GLU A 350 -11.70 -16.29 31.78
N THR A 351 -10.89 -17.35 31.80
CA THR A 351 -9.78 -17.57 32.73
C THR A 351 -8.46 -16.95 32.26
N LEU A 352 -8.34 -16.60 30.98
CA LEU A 352 -7.10 -16.15 30.34
C LEU A 352 -6.85 -14.65 30.52
N VAL A 353 -6.93 -14.19 31.76
CA VAL A 353 -6.92 -12.77 32.14
C VAL A 353 -5.63 -12.02 31.77
N ASN A 354 -4.55 -12.73 31.43
CA ASN A 354 -3.28 -12.14 30.98
C ASN A 354 -3.22 -11.88 29.47
N LEU A 355 -4.25 -12.26 28.70
CA LEU A 355 -4.30 -11.99 27.28
C LEU A 355 -4.23 -10.48 27.01
N SER A 356 -3.28 -10.12 26.16
CA SER A 356 -3.04 -8.75 25.70
C SER A 356 -3.40 -8.57 24.22
N SER A 357 -3.35 -9.66 23.44
CA SER A 357 -3.72 -9.71 22.03
C SER A 357 -4.56 -10.95 21.74
N LEU A 358 -5.69 -10.77 21.08
CA LEU A 358 -6.60 -11.84 20.68
C LEU A 358 -7.10 -11.62 19.25
N ASP A 359 -6.88 -12.60 18.39
CA ASP A 359 -7.41 -12.61 17.04
C ASP A 359 -8.47 -13.70 16.86
N LEU A 360 -9.66 -13.26 16.45
CA LEU A 360 -10.86 -14.07 16.21
C LEU A 360 -11.47 -13.76 14.84
N ARG A 361 -10.70 -13.18 13.91
CA ARG A 361 -11.18 -12.84 12.57
C ARG A 361 -11.63 -14.09 11.81
N GLU A 362 -12.49 -13.91 10.81
CA GLU A 362 -12.89 -14.98 9.90
C GLU A 362 -13.43 -16.21 10.64
N ASN A 363 -14.39 -15.98 11.54
CA ASN A 363 -15.10 -17.01 12.29
C ASN A 363 -16.63 -16.84 12.08
N GLN A 364 -17.43 -17.50 12.90
CA GLN A 364 -18.90 -17.49 12.82
C GLN A 364 -19.52 -16.90 14.10
N LEU A 365 -18.81 -16.01 14.79
CA LEU A 365 -19.26 -15.43 16.05
C LEU A 365 -20.47 -14.51 15.82
N SER A 366 -21.51 -14.69 16.63
CA SER A 366 -22.69 -13.82 16.65
C SER A 366 -22.75 -12.91 17.89
N SER A 367 -21.89 -13.16 18.88
CA SER A 367 -21.76 -12.41 20.12
C SER A 367 -20.31 -12.47 20.63
N VAL A 368 -19.93 -11.47 21.42
CA VAL A 368 -18.64 -11.36 22.13
C VAL A 368 -18.69 -11.90 23.56
N SER A 369 -19.79 -12.54 23.95
CA SER A 369 -19.98 -13.15 25.28
C SER A 369 -18.84 -14.14 25.60
N GLY A 370 -18.23 -14.01 26.78
CA GLY A 370 -17.04 -14.75 27.22
C GLY A 370 -15.74 -13.92 27.19
N LEU A 371 -15.75 -12.73 26.58
CA LEU A 371 -14.57 -11.84 26.54
C LEU A 371 -14.51 -10.83 27.69
N GLU A 372 -15.59 -10.65 28.46
CA GLU A 372 -15.76 -9.55 29.43
C GLU A 372 -14.74 -9.56 30.57
N MET A 373 -14.14 -10.72 30.84
CA MET A 373 -13.15 -10.92 31.90
C MET A 373 -11.71 -10.60 31.46
N LEU A 374 -11.46 -10.43 30.15
CA LEU A 374 -10.13 -10.22 29.57
C LEU A 374 -9.66 -8.76 29.69
N LYS A 375 -9.64 -8.21 30.90
CA LYS A 375 -9.42 -6.78 31.15
C LYS A 375 -8.05 -6.23 30.73
N ASN A 376 -7.07 -7.10 30.53
CA ASN A 376 -5.73 -6.71 30.06
C ASN A 376 -5.62 -6.66 28.52
N LEU A 377 -6.70 -7.00 27.81
CA LEU A 377 -6.70 -7.01 26.37
C LEU A 377 -6.47 -5.61 25.81
N SER A 378 -5.44 -5.49 24.97
CA SER A 378 -5.03 -4.25 24.32
C SER A 378 -5.36 -4.25 22.83
N SER A 379 -5.38 -5.43 22.21
CA SER A 379 -5.67 -5.63 20.79
C SER A 379 -6.69 -6.74 20.62
N LEU A 380 -7.80 -6.45 19.97
CA LEU A 380 -8.87 -7.40 19.69
C LEU A 380 -9.29 -7.32 18.23
N TYR A 381 -9.19 -8.44 17.52
CA TYR A 381 -9.58 -8.54 16.13
C TYR A 381 -10.79 -9.48 16.00
N LEU A 382 -11.91 -8.93 15.56
CA LEU A 382 -13.22 -9.60 15.43
C LEU A 382 -13.80 -9.44 14.02
N GLY A 383 -12.98 -8.99 13.07
CA GLY A 383 -13.39 -8.76 11.69
C GLY A 383 -13.92 -10.02 10.98
N SER A 384 -14.77 -9.84 9.97
CA SER A 384 -15.37 -10.92 9.17
C SER A 384 -16.05 -11.99 10.03
N ASN A 385 -16.98 -11.56 10.90
CA ASN A 385 -17.83 -12.41 11.74
C ASN A 385 -19.32 -12.09 11.48
N GLN A 386 -20.23 -12.60 12.33
CA GLN A 386 -21.67 -12.38 12.23
C GLN A 386 -22.20 -11.56 13.43
N LEU A 387 -21.36 -10.70 14.02
CA LEU A 387 -21.72 -9.93 15.20
C LEU A 387 -22.80 -8.91 14.87
N ASN A 388 -23.90 -8.92 15.62
CA ASN A 388 -24.96 -7.91 15.57
C ASN A 388 -24.95 -6.98 16.79
N SER A 389 -24.24 -7.36 17.85
CA SER A 389 -24.03 -6.60 19.08
C SER A 389 -22.65 -6.90 19.64
N ILE A 390 -22.07 -5.90 20.29
CA ILE A 390 -20.78 -5.94 20.98
C ILE A 390 -20.92 -5.70 22.49
N SER A 391 -22.12 -5.92 23.04
CA SER A 391 -22.36 -5.86 24.48
C SER A 391 -21.40 -6.78 25.23
N GLY A 392 -20.70 -6.23 26.22
CA GLY A 392 -19.62 -6.86 26.96
C GLY A 392 -18.25 -6.21 26.69
N LEU A 393 -18.03 -5.65 25.49
CA LEU A 393 -16.76 -4.98 25.17
C LEU A 393 -16.54 -3.71 26.00
N GLU A 394 -17.59 -3.07 26.52
CA GLU A 394 -17.48 -1.87 27.35
C GLU A 394 -16.67 -2.11 28.64
N GLN A 395 -16.46 -3.36 29.05
CA GLN A 395 -15.63 -3.74 30.19
C GLN A 395 -14.11 -3.71 29.89
N LEU A 396 -13.72 -3.76 28.61
CA LEU A 396 -12.32 -3.90 28.18
C LEU A 396 -11.61 -2.55 28.10
N LYS A 397 -11.46 -1.88 29.25
CA LYS A 397 -10.99 -0.48 29.33
C LYS A 397 -9.56 -0.23 28.83
N ASN A 398 -8.74 -1.28 28.68
CA ASN A 398 -7.37 -1.18 28.18
C ASN A 398 -7.25 -1.35 26.66
N LEU A 399 -8.36 -1.58 25.98
CA LEU A 399 -8.37 -1.82 24.54
C LEU A 399 -7.87 -0.59 23.79
N SER A 400 -6.87 -0.80 22.95
CA SER A 400 -6.23 0.22 22.12
C SER A 400 -6.47 -0.01 20.63
N VAL A 401 -6.57 -1.28 20.21
CA VAL A 401 -6.89 -1.67 18.84
C VAL A 401 -8.13 -2.55 18.84
N LEU A 402 -9.14 -2.15 18.06
CA LEU A 402 -10.36 -2.92 17.84
C LEU A 402 -10.68 -3.00 16.36
N ASP A 403 -10.70 -4.21 15.82
CA ASP A 403 -11.16 -4.48 14.46
C ASP A 403 -12.51 -5.19 14.48
N LEU A 404 -13.53 -4.55 13.90
CA LEU A 404 -14.90 -5.04 13.76
C LEU A 404 -15.34 -5.04 12.30
N HIS A 405 -14.42 -5.03 11.32
CA HIS A 405 -14.80 -4.98 9.91
C HIS A 405 -15.69 -6.18 9.50
N GLY A 406 -16.52 -6.04 8.46
CA GLY A 406 -17.28 -7.16 7.91
C GLY A 406 -18.25 -7.84 8.88
N ASN A 407 -18.86 -7.09 9.80
CA ASN A 407 -19.87 -7.58 10.74
C ASN A 407 -21.28 -7.02 10.40
N GLN A 408 -22.27 -7.34 11.24
CA GLN A 408 -23.68 -6.97 11.06
C GLN A 408 -24.15 -5.97 12.14
N LEU A 409 -23.25 -5.09 12.61
CA LEU A 409 -23.53 -4.16 13.70
C LEU A 409 -24.52 -3.08 13.27
N ASN A 410 -25.46 -2.75 14.18
CA ASN A 410 -26.42 -1.65 14.02
C ASN A 410 -26.13 -0.46 14.96
N SER A 411 -25.35 -0.68 16.01
CA SER A 411 -24.92 0.30 17.01
C SER A 411 -23.53 -0.05 17.54
N ILE A 412 -22.85 0.96 18.08
CA ILE A 412 -21.53 0.86 18.70
C ILE A 412 -21.42 1.68 20.00
N SER A 413 -22.55 2.04 20.61
CA SER A 413 -22.63 2.83 21.85
C SER A 413 -21.78 2.28 23.00
N GLU A 414 -21.56 0.97 23.01
CA GLU A 414 -20.76 0.24 23.99
C GLU A 414 -19.28 0.65 23.95
N LEU A 415 -18.81 1.23 22.84
CA LEU A 415 -17.42 1.68 22.68
C LEU A 415 -17.15 3.06 23.30
N GLU A 416 -18.18 3.84 23.65
CA GLU A 416 -18.05 5.22 24.15
C GLU A 416 -17.20 5.34 25.43
N GLY A 417 -17.15 4.26 26.22
CA GLY A 417 -16.37 4.20 27.45
C GLY A 417 -14.93 3.69 27.29
N LEU A 418 -14.43 3.46 26.07
CA LEU A 418 -13.11 2.90 25.80
C LEU A 418 -12.07 4.00 25.54
N ILE A 419 -11.74 4.76 26.57
CA ILE A 419 -10.86 5.95 26.50
C ILE A 419 -9.43 5.68 25.99
N HIS A 420 -8.99 4.42 25.95
CA HIS A 420 -7.67 4.02 25.46
C HIS A 420 -7.65 3.62 23.97
N LEU A 421 -8.82 3.56 23.34
CA LEU A 421 -8.96 3.14 21.95
C LEU A 421 -8.23 4.12 21.04
N ASN A 422 -7.34 3.60 20.20
CA ASN A 422 -6.49 4.34 19.28
C ASN A 422 -6.88 4.06 17.83
N VAL A 423 -7.14 2.78 17.53
CA VAL A 423 -7.53 2.31 16.21
C VAL A 423 -8.87 1.59 16.31
N LEU A 424 -9.83 2.03 15.50
CA LEU A 424 -11.13 1.39 15.34
C LEU A 424 -11.42 1.13 13.86
N ALA A 425 -11.64 -0.13 13.50
CA ALA A 425 -12.07 -0.50 12.16
C ALA A 425 -13.53 -0.99 12.18
N LEU A 426 -14.39 -0.33 11.39
CA LEU A 426 -15.82 -0.62 11.25
C LEU A 426 -16.23 -0.84 9.78
N THR A 427 -15.24 -1.00 8.90
CA THR A 427 -15.45 -1.16 7.45
C THR A 427 -16.44 -2.31 7.16
N GLU A 428 -17.28 -2.17 6.14
CA GLU A 428 -18.27 -3.18 5.73
C GLU A 428 -19.39 -3.53 6.74
N ASN A 429 -19.64 -2.69 7.75
CA ASN A 429 -20.82 -2.83 8.63
C ASN A 429 -22.07 -2.18 8.00
N LYS A 430 -22.79 -2.95 7.18
CA LYS A 430 -23.89 -2.45 6.32
C LYS A 430 -25.17 -2.05 7.05
N PHE A 431 -25.32 -2.39 8.34
CA PHE A 431 -26.49 -2.02 9.14
C PHE A 431 -26.22 -0.83 10.09
N LEU A 432 -24.99 -0.33 10.11
CA LEU A 432 -24.59 0.76 11.00
C LEU A 432 -25.00 2.10 10.39
N ALA A 433 -26.15 2.62 10.83
CA ALA A 433 -26.73 3.84 10.29
C ALA A 433 -26.22 5.14 10.94
N THR A 434 -25.74 5.07 12.19
CA THR A 434 -25.33 6.24 12.97
C THR A 434 -24.12 5.95 13.85
N LEU A 435 -23.27 6.97 14.05
CA LEU A 435 -22.22 6.98 15.07
C LEU A 435 -22.57 8.01 16.15
N SER A 436 -22.33 7.66 17.41
CA SER A 436 -22.53 8.60 18.52
C SER A 436 -21.45 9.67 18.56
N ASN A 437 -21.78 10.85 19.09
CA ASN A 437 -20.84 11.97 19.17
C ASN A 437 -19.69 11.65 20.15
N GLU A 438 -20.00 10.87 21.18
CA GLU A 438 -19.13 10.44 22.27
C GLU A 438 -17.94 9.61 21.74
N LEU A 439 -18.12 8.83 20.68
CA LEU A 439 -17.04 8.11 20.01
C LEU A 439 -15.95 9.06 19.51
N PHE A 440 -16.35 10.20 18.95
CA PHE A 440 -15.42 11.19 18.41
C PHE A 440 -14.73 11.98 19.51
N ASP A 441 -15.31 12.03 20.71
CA ASP A 441 -14.74 12.67 21.88
C ASP A 441 -13.71 11.77 22.62
N LEU A 442 -13.47 10.53 22.15
CA LEU A 442 -12.46 9.62 22.72
C LEU A 442 -11.04 10.21 22.60
N PRO A 443 -10.31 10.38 23.72
CA PRO A 443 -9.09 11.20 23.75
C PRO A 443 -7.91 10.60 22.99
N LYS A 444 -7.86 9.26 22.92
CA LYS A 444 -6.75 8.54 22.26
C LYS A 444 -7.07 8.03 20.87
N LEU A 445 -8.31 8.18 20.38
CA LEU A 445 -8.70 7.69 19.07
C LEU A 445 -7.99 8.53 18.00
N LYS A 446 -7.14 7.88 17.20
CA LYS A 446 -6.38 8.50 16.11
C LYS A 446 -6.87 8.03 14.76
N THR A 447 -7.24 6.75 14.64
CA THR A 447 -7.59 6.15 13.35
C THR A 447 -8.98 5.52 13.40
N LEU A 448 -9.83 5.90 12.43
CA LEU A 448 -11.17 5.35 12.26
C LEU A 448 -11.39 4.93 10.81
N TRP A 449 -11.72 3.65 10.57
CA TRP A 449 -11.96 3.11 9.23
C TRP A 449 -13.45 2.81 9.00
N LEU A 450 -14.09 3.52 8.07
CA LEU A 450 -15.55 3.51 7.86
C LEU A 450 -15.99 3.13 6.43
N LYS A 451 -15.08 2.58 5.61
CA LYS A 451 -15.39 2.28 4.20
C LYS A 451 -16.56 1.28 4.09
N GLU A 452 -17.40 1.44 3.07
CA GLU A 452 -18.51 0.52 2.76
C GLU A 452 -19.51 0.31 3.92
N THR A 453 -19.72 1.36 4.73
CA THR A 453 -20.77 1.44 5.75
C THR A 453 -22.00 2.18 5.22
N THR A 454 -23.13 2.13 5.94
CA THR A 454 -24.38 2.85 5.60
C THR A 454 -24.63 4.05 6.52
N ILE A 455 -23.55 4.64 7.05
CA ILE A 455 -23.65 5.69 8.06
C ILE A 455 -24.22 6.96 7.42
N THR A 456 -25.41 7.32 7.88
CA THR A 456 -26.11 8.54 7.46
C THR A 456 -25.79 9.73 8.38
N TYR A 457 -25.42 9.45 9.64
CA TYR A 457 -25.06 10.49 10.61
C TYR A 457 -23.86 10.10 11.51
N PRO A 458 -22.83 10.97 11.64
CA PRO A 458 -22.59 12.15 10.82
C PRO A 458 -22.47 11.74 9.33
N PRO A 459 -22.62 12.66 8.36
CA PRO A 459 -22.63 12.31 6.95
C PRO A 459 -21.21 11.98 6.47
N ILE A 460 -20.65 10.85 6.93
CA ILE A 460 -19.27 10.41 6.75
C ILE A 460 -18.84 10.46 5.29
N GLU A 461 -19.70 9.96 4.40
CA GLU A 461 -19.50 9.97 2.95
C GLU A 461 -19.43 11.39 2.33
N GLN A 462 -19.89 12.46 3.00
CA GLN A 462 -19.64 13.88 2.62
C GLN A 462 -18.27 14.36 3.08
N LEU A 463 -17.74 13.73 4.14
CA LEU A 463 -16.53 14.14 4.82
C LEU A 463 -15.31 13.31 4.37
N GLU A 464 -15.53 12.14 3.76
CA GLU A 464 -14.50 11.21 3.28
C GLU A 464 -14.48 11.13 1.73
N PRO A 465 -13.58 11.86 1.06
CA PRO A 465 -13.26 11.62 -0.34
C PRO A 465 -12.41 10.34 -0.47
N GLU A 466 -12.52 9.66 -1.60
CA GLU A 466 -11.86 8.37 -1.79
C GLU A 466 -10.35 8.41 -1.54
N GLY A 467 -9.86 7.40 -0.81
CA GLY A 467 -8.42 7.20 -0.55
C GLY A 467 -7.84 8.04 0.59
N THR A 468 -8.66 8.68 1.42
CA THR A 468 -8.19 9.29 2.68
C THR A 468 -7.82 8.24 3.73
N SER A 469 -6.80 8.53 4.53
CA SER A 469 -6.42 7.67 5.66
C SER A 469 -7.45 7.77 6.79
N GLY A 470 -7.56 6.73 7.62
CA GLY A 470 -8.46 6.72 8.77
C GLY A 470 -8.19 7.83 9.81
N GLU A 471 -7.00 8.45 9.79
CA GLU A 471 -6.68 9.62 10.62
C GLU A 471 -7.34 10.90 10.11
N VAL A 472 -7.29 11.14 8.80
CA VAL A 472 -7.91 12.30 8.15
C VAL A 472 -9.42 12.23 8.29
N ASN A 473 -10.00 11.04 8.13
CA ASN A 473 -11.42 10.78 8.30
C ASN A 473 -11.91 11.20 9.69
N LEU A 474 -11.21 10.75 10.73
CA LEU A 474 -11.56 11.09 12.11
C LEU A 474 -11.51 12.59 12.38
N LEU A 475 -10.46 13.27 11.90
CA LEU A 475 -10.30 14.72 12.08
C LEU A 475 -11.43 15.51 11.41
N ARG A 476 -11.80 15.14 10.18
CA ARG A 476 -12.86 15.81 9.43
C ARG A 476 -14.23 15.68 10.10
N VAL A 477 -14.54 14.49 10.61
CA VAL A 477 -15.78 14.25 11.34
C VAL A 477 -15.81 14.98 12.67
N ARG A 478 -14.69 14.97 13.42
CA ARG A 478 -14.53 15.78 14.64
C ARG A 478 -14.75 17.26 14.38
N ASN A 479 -14.15 17.81 13.33
CA ASN A 479 -14.31 19.22 12.97
C ASN A 479 -15.76 19.56 12.62
N TYR A 480 -16.44 18.70 11.86
CA TYR A 480 -17.85 18.88 11.52
C TYR A 480 -18.77 18.84 12.76
N LEU A 481 -18.61 17.84 13.63
CA LEU A 481 -19.40 17.72 14.86
C LEU A 481 -19.12 18.88 15.83
N ARG A 482 -17.86 19.34 15.93
CA ARG A 482 -17.49 20.54 16.69
C ARG A 482 -18.23 21.77 16.16
N GLN A 483 -18.21 21.99 14.85
CA GLN A 483 -18.88 23.13 14.23
C GLN A 483 -20.39 23.10 14.45
N LEU A 484 -21.04 21.93 14.36
CA LEU A 484 -22.46 21.78 14.71
C LEU A 484 -22.75 22.19 16.16
N LYS A 485 -21.89 21.79 17.11
CA LYS A 485 -22.02 22.15 18.54
C LYS A 485 -21.79 23.66 18.76
N GLU A 486 -20.80 24.26 18.11
CA GLU A 486 -20.43 25.67 18.30
C GLU A 486 -21.36 26.66 17.58
N ASP A 487 -21.75 26.36 16.35
CA ASP A 487 -22.42 27.30 15.44
C ASP A 487 -23.95 27.11 15.40
N GLY A 488 -24.42 26.02 16.00
CA GLY A 488 -25.79 25.53 15.83
C GLY A 488 -25.96 24.81 14.48
N GLN A 489 -27.13 24.19 14.33
CA GLN A 489 -27.48 23.41 13.15
C GLN A 489 -28.62 24.05 12.37
N ASP A 490 -28.56 23.91 11.05
CA ASP A 490 -29.67 24.17 10.13
C ASP A 490 -29.67 23.10 9.03
N TYR A 491 -30.64 23.11 8.12
CA TYR A 491 -30.89 22.03 7.17
C TYR A 491 -30.87 22.52 5.73
N LEU A 492 -30.12 21.79 4.90
CA LEU A 492 -30.06 22.03 3.46
C LEU A 492 -31.04 21.15 2.70
N TYR A 493 -31.96 21.80 1.97
CA TYR A 493 -32.95 21.15 1.11
C TYR A 493 -32.63 21.44 -0.36
N GLU A 494 -31.43 21.01 -0.78
CA GLU A 494 -30.91 21.22 -2.13
C GLU A 494 -30.45 19.89 -2.75
N ALA A 495 -30.89 19.63 -3.98
CA ALA A 495 -30.53 18.42 -4.72
C ALA A 495 -30.05 18.70 -6.14
N LYS A 496 -29.26 17.76 -6.68
CA LYS A 496 -28.82 17.75 -8.06
C LYS A 496 -29.69 16.81 -8.89
N LEU A 497 -30.16 17.28 -10.05
CA LEU A 497 -30.91 16.49 -11.04
C LEU A 497 -30.10 16.48 -12.34
N LEU A 498 -29.59 15.32 -12.76
CA LEU A 498 -28.81 15.20 -14.00
C LEU A 498 -29.69 14.61 -15.11
N ILE A 499 -29.75 15.31 -16.24
CA ILE A 499 -30.44 14.83 -17.44
C ILE A 499 -29.38 14.35 -18.42
N VAL A 500 -29.34 13.03 -18.63
CA VAL A 500 -28.35 12.35 -19.47
C VAL A 500 -29.04 11.57 -20.58
N GLY A 501 -28.29 11.25 -21.64
CA GLY A 501 -28.82 10.51 -22.78
C GLY A 501 -28.24 11.02 -24.09
N GLU A 502 -28.68 10.41 -25.19
CA GLU A 502 -28.17 10.67 -26.53
C GLU A 502 -28.33 12.11 -26.99
N GLY A 503 -27.47 12.49 -27.95
CA GLY A 503 -27.64 13.71 -28.73
C GLY A 503 -29.04 13.75 -29.33
N GLU A 504 -29.71 14.89 -29.18
CA GLU A 504 -31.06 15.14 -29.73
C GLU A 504 -32.22 14.33 -29.11
N ALA A 505 -32.00 13.61 -28.00
CA ALA A 505 -33.07 12.83 -27.36
C ALA A 505 -34.20 13.65 -26.73
N GLY A 506 -34.07 14.98 -26.67
CA GLY A 506 -35.05 15.90 -26.08
C GLY A 506 -34.74 16.35 -24.66
N LYS A 507 -33.48 16.23 -24.22
CA LYS A 507 -33.02 16.58 -22.86
C LYS A 507 -33.28 18.05 -22.51
N THR A 508 -32.83 18.97 -23.36
CA THR A 508 -33.05 20.41 -23.21
C THR A 508 -34.52 20.77 -23.23
N SER A 509 -35.31 20.06 -24.04
CA SER A 509 -36.77 20.25 -24.08
C SER A 509 -37.44 19.78 -22.78
N LEU A 510 -37.01 18.65 -22.22
CA LEU A 510 -37.49 18.17 -20.93
C LEU A 510 -37.08 19.12 -19.80
N MET A 511 -35.83 19.57 -19.78
CA MET A 511 -35.32 20.55 -18.81
C MET A 511 -36.18 21.82 -18.79
N ARG A 512 -36.40 22.45 -19.96
CA ARG A 512 -37.23 23.65 -20.07
C ARG A 512 -38.68 23.44 -19.63
N LYS A 513 -39.24 22.26 -19.89
CA LYS A 513 -40.62 21.91 -19.48
C LYS A 513 -40.75 21.65 -17.97
N ILE A 514 -39.68 21.13 -17.34
CA ILE A 514 -39.60 20.96 -15.88
C ILE A 514 -39.57 22.35 -15.22
N THR A 515 -38.78 23.28 -15.75
CA THR A 515 -38.60 24.63 -15.19
C THR A 515 -39.79 25.54 -15.45
N ASP A 516 -40.35 25.49 -16.67
CA ASP A 516 -41.53 26.25 -17.08
C ASP A 516 -42.60 25.29 -17.64
N PRO A 517 -43.65 24.97 -16.86
CA PRO A 517 -44.74 24.12 -17.32
C PRO A 517 -45.48 24.66 -18.55
N THR A 518 -45.40 25.97 -18.83
CA THR A 518 -46.06 26.60 -19.98
C THR A 518 -45.23 26.58 -21.27
N TYR A 519 -44.00 26.06 -21.21
CA TYR A 519 -43.09 26.00 -22.34
C TYR A 519 -43.67 25.18 -23.51
N GLN A 520 -43.77 25.81 -24.68
CA GLN A 520 -44.14 25.16 -25.93
C GLN A 520 -42.90 24.85 -26.76
N LEU A 521 -42.84 23.65 -27.32
CA LEU A 521 -41.75 23.23 -28.20
C LEU A 521 -41.73 24.09 -29.48
N PRO A 522 -40.59 24.73 -29.84
CA PRO A 522 -40.47 25.49 -31.07
C PRO A 522 -40.64 24.59 -32.31
N GLU A 523 -41.18 25.15 -33.40
CA GLU A 523 -41.37 24.43 -34.68
C GLU A 523 -40.03 24.18 -35.40
N GLU A 524 -39.03 25.02 -35.16
CA GLU A 524 -37.68 24.88 -35.70
C GLU A 524 -36.80 23.97 -34.84
N ARG A 525 -35.85 23.27 -35.48
CA ARG A 525 -34.92 22.36 -34.79
C ARG A 525 -34.01 23.18 -33.88
N ILE A 526 -34.12 22.98 -32.57
CA ILE A 526 -33.18 23.55 -31.60
C ILE A 526 -31.79 22.96 -31.89
N GLU A 527 -30.78 23.81 -32.01
CA GLU A 527 -29.38 23.36 -32.08
C GLU A 527 -29.05 22.52 -30.85
N SER A 528 -28.29 21.44 -31.04
CA SER A 528 -27.87 20.59 -29.94
C SER A 528 -27.09 21.39 -28.90
N THR A 529 -27.40 21.23 -27.62
CA THR A 529 -26.64 21.84 -26.52
C THR A 529 -25.14 21.55 -26.68
N GLU A 530 -24.35 22.60 -26.81
CA GLU A 530 -22.89 22.56 -26.75
C GLU A 530 -22.49 22.59 -25.28
N GLY A 531 -22.00 21.47 -24.75
CA GLY A 531 -21.50 21.40 -23.39
C GLY A 531 -22.55 21.12 -22.30
N ILE A 532 -22.59 21.92 -21.23
CA ILE A 532 -23.45 21.71 -20.06
C ILE A 532 -24.23 23.00 -19.76
N ASP A 533 -25.55 22.86 -19.56
CA ASP A 533 -26.42 23.93 -19.07
C ASP A 533 -26.92 23.60 -17.66
N VAL A 534 -26.97 24.60 -16.77
CA VAL A 534 -27.41 24.41 -15.37
C VAL A 534 -28.52 25.41 -15.06
N VAL A 535 -29.72 24.89 -14.79
CA VAL A 535 -30.91 25.70 -14.52
C VAL A 535 -31.47 25.36 -13.14
N ARG A 536 -31.98 26.38 -12.44
CA ARG A 536 -32.59 26.24 -11.12
C ARG A 536 -34.09 25.97 -11.22
N TYR A 537 -34.56 25.04 -10.41
CA TYR A 537 -35.97 24.75 -10.23
C TYR A 537 -36.30 24.70 -8.74
N GLU A 538 -37.39 25.35 -8.33
CA GLU A 538 -37.81 25.42 -6.93
C GLU A 538 -39.24 24.91 -6.75
N PHE A 539 -39.50 24.25 -5.62
CA PHE A 539 -40.85 23.88 -5.22
C PHE A 539 -41.04 23.87 -3.69
N PRO A 540 -42.25 24.10 -3.17
CA PRO A 540 -42.51 24.04 -1.74
C PRO A 540 -42.34 22.61 -1.20
N TYR A 541 -41.58 22.46 -0.12
CA TYR A 541 -41.41 21.19 0.59
C TYR A 541 -41.33 21.42 2.10
N LYS A 542 -42.28 20.84 2.85
CA LYS A 542 -42.51 21.17 4.27
C LYS A 542 -42.73 22.69 4.44
N GLU A 543 -42.08 23.31 5.42
CA GLU A 543 -42.15 24.74 5.72
C GLU A 543 -41.08 25.57 4.97
N ARG A 544 -40.40 25.00 3.96
CA ARG A 544 -39.30 25.65 3.22
C ARG A 544 -39.45 25.48 1.70
N GLN A 545 -38.67 26.25 0.93
CA GLN A 545 -38.47 26.00 -0.50
C GLN A 545 -37.39 24.94 -0.69
N PHE A 546 -37.64 23.99 -1.60
CA PHE A 546 -36.68 22.98 -2.02
C PHE A 546 -36.02 23.43 -3.33
N GLN A 547 -34.69 23.49 -3.34
CA GLN A 547 -33.91 23.94 -4.49
C GLN A 547 -33.37 22.74 -5.27
N VAL A 548 -33.47 22.80 -6.60
CA VAL A 548 -32.95 21.76 -7.50
C VAL A 548 -32.07 22.41 -8.55
N ASN A 549 -30.83 21.94 -8.65
CA ASN A 549 -29.93 22.30 -9.74
C ASN A 549 -30.05 21.23 -10.83
N ILE A 550 -30.63 21.61 -11.97
CA ILE A 550 -30.85 20.73 -13.12
C ILE A 550 -29.68 20.88 -14.08
N TRP A 551 -28.96 19.79 -14.34
CA TRP A 551 -27.82 19.73 -15.24
C TRP A 551 -28.24 19.05 -16.56
N ASP A 552 -28.21 19.79 -17.67
CA ASP A 552 -28.45 19.28 -19.03
C ASP A 552 -27.11 19.05 -19.73
N PHE A 553 -26.79 17.79 -20.04
CA PHE A 553 -25.54 17.40 -20.68
C PHE A 553 -25.68 17.34 -22.20
N GLY A 554 -24.73 17.90 -22.94
CA GLY A 554 -24.60 17.70 -24.39
C GLY A 554 -24.49 16.22 -24.73
N GLY A 555 -25.13 15.75 -25.79
CA GLY A 555 -25.14 14.32 -26.13
C GLY A 555 -24.03 13.86 -27.07
N GLN A 556 -22.98 14.67 -27.28
CA GLN A 556 -21.94 14.37 -28.27
C GLN A 556 -20.83 13.48 -27.71
N GLU A 557 -20.31 12.56 -28.53
CA GLU A 557 -19.35 11.55 -28.08
C GLU A 557 -18.02 12.11 -27.53
N ILE A 558 -17.57 13.25 -28.07
CA ILE A 558 -16.29 13.89 -27.71
C ILE A 558 -16.29 14.34 -26.23
N TYR A 559 -17.46 14.53 -25.64
CA TYR A 559 -17.64 15.03 -24.28
C TYR A 559 -17.84 13.92 -23.24
N HIS A 560 -17.87 12.63 -23.60
CA HIS A 560 -18.04 11.58 -22.59
C HIS A 560 -16.93 11.60 -21.53
N ALA A 561 -15.70 11.89 -21.95
CA ALA A 561 -14.56 12.05 -21.06
C ALA A 561 -14.64 13.33 -20.20
N THR A 562 -15.40 14.35 -20.59
CA THR A 562 -15.60 15.56 -19.76
C THR A 562 -16.78 15.39 -18.81
N HIS A 563 -17.85 14.70 -19.24
CA HIS A 563 -19.06 14.51 -18.44
C HIS A 563 -18.81 13.69 -17.18
N GLN A 564 -17.91 12.70 -17.24
CA GLN A 564 -17.56 11.87 -16.07
C GLN A 564 -17.12 12.69 -14.85
N PHE A 565 -16.53 13.88 -15.04
CA PHE A 565 -16.11 14.76 -13.92
C PHE A 565 -17.28 15.43 -13.20
N PHE A 566 -18.48 15.41 -13.80
CA PHE A 566 -19.68 16.05 -13.27
C PHE A 566 -20.77 15.05 -12.92
N LEU A 567 -20.59 13.77 -13.28
CA LEU A 567 -21.42 12.68 -12.78
C LEU A 567 -20.96 12.38 -11.35
N THR A 568 -21.85 12.62 -10.40
CA THR A 568 -21.56 12.53 -8.97
C THR A 568 -22.59 11.64 -8.27
N LYS A 569 -22.24 11.14 -7.10
CA LYS A 569 -23.19 10.56 -6.15
C LYS A 569 -24.23 11.59 -5.70
N ARG A 570 -25.29 11.13 -5.02
CA ARG A 570 -26.33 11.97 -4.37
C ARG A 570 -27.13 12.85 -5.31
N ALA A 571 -27.43 12.31 -6.48
CA ALA A 571 -28.25 12.99 -7.45
C ALA A 571 -29.41 12.11 -7.92
N LEU A 572 -30.42 12.73 -8.53
CA LEU A 572 -31.41 11.99 -9.30
C LEU A 572 -31.02 12.04 -10.78
N TYR A 573 -31.01 10.89 -11.45
CA TYR A 573 -30.67 10.78 -12.87
C TYR A 573 -31.93 10.59 -13.70
N LEU A 574 -32.12 11.43 -14.71
CA LEU A 574 -33.11 11.26 -15.77
C LEU A 574 -32.38 10.82 -17.05
N LEU A 575 -32.53 9.55 -17.41
CA LEU A 575 -32.01 9.03 -18.67
C LEU A 575 -33.07 9.22 -19.76
N VAL A 576 -32.84 10.14 -20.69
CA VAL A 576 -33.77 10.43 -21.79
C VAL A 576 -33.39 9.62 -23.01
N ALA A 577 -34.30 8.76 -23.46
CA ALA A 577 -34.13 7.93 -24.65
C ALA A 577 -35.04 8.41 -25.78
N ASP A 578 -34.47 8.48 -26.99
CA ASP A 578 -35.22 8.71 -28.22
C ASP A 578 -35.60 7.37 -28.87
N ASN A 579 -36.88 7.19 -29.16
CA ASN A 579 -37.39 5.95 -29.77
C ASN A 579 -37.21 5.89 -31.30
N ARG A 580 -36.52 6.85 -31.95
CA ARG A 580 -36.37 6.92 -33.41
C ARG A 580 -35.23 6.07 -34.01
N LYS A 581 -34.24 5.62 -33.23
CA LYS A 581 -33.05 4.89 -33.73
C LYS A 581 -33.01 3.44 -33.23
N GLU A 582 -32.68 2.50 -34.12
CA GLU A 582 -32.52 1.07 -33.77
C GLU A 582 -31.26 0.83 -32.90
N ASP A 583 -30.19 1.58 -33.17
CA ASP A 583 -28.91 1.55 -32.45
C ASP A 583 -28.82 2.78 -31.52
N THR A 584 -28.98 2.56 -30.22
CA THR A 584 -29.03 3.62 -29.20
C THR A 584 -27.91 3.43 -28.17
N ASP A 585 -27.17 4.50 -27.88
CA ASP A 585 -26.25 4.63 -26.73
C ASP A 585 -26.99 4.60 -25.37
N PHE A 586 -28.30 4.34 -25.36
CA PHE A 586 -29.10 4.10 -24.16
C PHE A 586 -28.42 3.19 -23.14
N TYR A 587 -27.96 2.00 -23.56
CA TYR A 587 -27.29 1.06 -22.66
C TYR A 587 -25.92 1.56 -22.23
N TYR A 588 -25.23 2.34 -23.07
CA TYR A 588 -23.97 2.96 -22.71
C TYR A 588 -24.20 3.93 -21.53
N TRP A 589 -25.14 4.86 -21.64
CA TRP A 589 -25.43 5.82 -20.58
C TRP A 589 -25.89 5.17 -19.28
N LEU A 590 -26.70 4.11 -19.35
CA LEU A 590 -27.14 3.39 -18.15
C LEU A 590 -25.96 2.74 -17.41
N ASN A 591 -25.00 2.16 -18.15
CA ASN A 591 -23.77 1.65 -17.54
C ASN A 591 -22.88 2.77 -16.98
N VAL A 592 -22.69 3.87 -17.72
CA VAL A 592 -21.92 5.04 -17.24
C VAL A 592 -22.51 5.56 -15.92
N VAL A 593 -23.83 5.76 -15.86
CA VAL A 593 -24.50 6.21 -14.64
C VAL A 593 -24.33 5.16 -13.53
N ASN A 594 -24.55 3.88 -13.80
CA ASN A 594 -24.38 2.83 -12.78
C ASN A 594 -22.98 2.83 -12.17
N THR A 595 -21.96 3.01 -13.00
CA THR A 595 -20.55 2.95 -12.63
C THR A 595 -20.05 4.23 -11.94
N LEU A 596 -20.56 5.41 -12.29
CA LEU A 596 -20.07 6.70 -11.76
C LEU A 596 -20.97 7.36 -10.71
N SER A 597 -22.22 6.91 -10.57
CA SER A 597 -23.19 7.55 -9.65
C SER A 597 -23.31 6.89 -8.27
N GLU A 598 -22.53 5.83 -8.02
CA GLU A 598 -22.51 5.06 -6.77
C GLU A 598 -23.92 4.68 -6.26
N GLY A 599 -24.80 4.22 -7.16
CA GLY A 599 -26.15 3.76 -6.78
C GLY A 599 -27.20 4.86 -6.66
N SER A 600 -26.91 6.08 -7.13
CA SER A 600 -27.91 7.15 -7.25
C SER A 600 -29.11 6.72 -8.11
N PRO A 601 -30.35 7.09 -7.73
CA PRO A 601 -31.57 6.62 -8.40
C PRO A 601 -31.66 7.10 -9.86
N VAL A 602 -32.10 6.20 -10.75
CA VAL A 602 -32.24 6.45 -12.19
C VAL A 602 -33.69 6.25 -12.63
N LEU A 603 -34.24 7.27 -13.29
CA LEU A 603 -35.53 7.24 -13.99
C LEU A 603 -35.29 7.29 -15.49
N LEU A 604 -35.95 6.40 -16.24
CA LEU A 604 -35.92 6.40 -17.69
C LEU A 604 -37.10 7.20 -18.26
N VAL A 605 -36.81 8.20 -19.09
CA VAL A 605 -37.82 8.98 -19.82
C VAL A 605 -37.75 8.61 -21.29
N LYS A 606 -38.74 7.85 -21.77
CA LYS A 606 -38.91 7.48 -23.17
C LYS A 606 -39.64 8.63 -23.86
N ASN A 607 -38.94 9.40 -24.68
CA ASN A 607 -39.52 10.53 -25.39
C ASN A 607 -40.16 10.05 -26.71
N GLU A 608 -41.48 9.98 -26.76
CA GLU A 608 -42.23 9.59 -27.95
C GLU A 608 -42.53 10.80 -28.83
N LYS A 609 -41.89 10.85 -30.01
CA LYS A 609 -42.15 11.83 -31.06
C LYS A 609 -42.88 11.12 -32.20
N GLU A 610 -44.02 11.66 -32.63
CA GLU A 610 -44.84 11.11 -33.73
C GLU A 610 -45.43 9.71 -33.49
N GLU A 611 -45.79 9.39 -32.23
CA GLU A 611 -46.46 8.11 -31.85
C GLU A 611 -45.66 6.83 -32.12
N ARG A 612 -44.33 6.93 -32.27
CA ARG A 612 -43.44 5.77 -32.37
C ARG A 612 -42.96 5.35 -30.98
N SER A 613 -43.34 4.14 -30.56
CA SER A 613 -42.91 3.53 -29.29
C SER A 613 -41.91 2.40 -29.53
N ARG A 614 -40.91 2.27 -28.65
CA ARG A 614 -40.00 1.13 -28.58
C ARG A 614 -40.24 0.38 -27.27
N GLU A 615 -40.41 -0.94 -27.35
CA GLU A 615 -40.42 -1.79 -26.16
C GLU A 615 -39.00 -1.95 -25.63
N ILE A 616 -38.81 -1.65 -24.34
CA ILE A 616 -37.56 -1.83 -23.61
C ILE A 616 -37.87 -2.84 -22.51
N ASP A 617 -37.02 -3.87 -22.37
CA ASP A 617 -37.16 -4.87 -21.31
C ASP A 617 -36.82 -4.27 -19.93
N GLU A 618 -37.80 -3.62 -19.32
CA GLU A 618 -37.68 -3.02 -17.99
C GLU A 618 -37.43 -4.06 -16.90
N SER A 619 -37.91 -5.29 -17.08
CA SER A 619 -37.74 -6.37 -16.10
C SER A 619 -36.27 -6.82 -16.06
N GLY A 620 -35.65 -7.01 -17.22
CA GLY A 620 -34.23 -7.28 -17.37
C GLY A 620 -33.35 -6.13 -16.88
N LEU A 621 -33.77 -4.87 -17.12
CA LEU A 621 -33.06 -3.70 -16.61
C LEU A 621 -33.04 -3.64 -15.08
N ARG A 622 -34.19 -3.85 -14.40
CA ARG A 622 -34.26 -3.88 -12.93
C ARG A 622 -33.41 -5.01 -12.32
N GLY A 623 -33.33 -6.16 -12.98
CA GLY A 623 -32.47 -7.25 -12.54
C GLY A 623 -30.98 -6.93 -12.66
N ARG A 624 -30.59 -6.09 -13.63
CA ARG A 624 -29.19 -5.79 -13.96
C ARG A 624 -28.66 -4.52 -13.30
N PHE A 625 -29.52 -3.53 -13.08
CA PHE A 625 -29.19 -2.21 -12.53
C PHE A 625 -30.03 -1.96 -11.28
N LYS A 626 -29.44 -2.09 -10.08
CA LYS A 626 -30.17 -1.99 -8.81
C LYS A 626 -30.72 -0.60 -8.51
N ASN A 627 -30.09 0.43 -9.08
CA ASN A 627 -30.50 1.83 -8.97
C ASN A 627 -31.51 2.25 -10.05
N PHE A 628 -31.86 1.35 -10.98
CA PHE A 628 -32.91 1.60 -11.95
C PHE A 628 -34.29 1.39 -11.31
N GLU A 629 -35.02 2.49 -11.16
CA GLU A 629 -36.26 2.50 -10.38
C GLU A 629 -37.48 2.29 -11.29
N LYS A 630 -37.63 3.18 -12.27
CA LYS A 630 -38.88 3.30 -13.03
C LYS A 630 -38.67 3.94 -14.40
N SER A 631 -39.59 3.64 -15.31
CA SER A 631 -39.67 4.27 -16.64
C SER A 631 -40.96 5.08 -16.80
N TYR A 632 -40.89 6.09 -17.66
CA TYR A 632 -42.00 6.95 -18.04
C TYR A 632 -42.00 7.11 -19.56
N THR A 633 -43.16 6.94 -20.18
CA THR A 633 -43.35 7.18 -21.61
C THR A 633 -44.02 8.53 -21.79
N THR A 634 -43.29 9.52 -22.30
CA THR A 634 -43.78 10.91 -22.39
C THR A 634 -43.68 11.41 -23.82
N ASN A 635 -44.69 12.13 -24.28
CA ASN A 635 -44.58 12.93 -25.50
C ASN A 635 -44.39 14.39 -25.08
N LEU A 636 -43.20 14.96 -25.29
CA LEU A 636 -42.93 16.33 -24.84
C LEU A 636 -43.78 17.39 -25.55
N LYS A 637 -44.43 17.07 -26.68
CA LYS A 637 -45.32 17.96 -27.45
C LYS A 637 -46.73 18.06 -26.84
N THR A 638 -47.20 17.06 -26.12
CA THR A 638 -48.51 17.05 -25.48
C THR A 638 -48.37 16.99 -23.95
N GLU A 639 -49.33 17.49 -23.18
CA GLU A 639 -49.36 17.25 -21.74
C GLU A 639 -49.95 15.86 -21.47
N SER A 640 -49.12 14.82 -21.48
CA SER A 640 -49.56 13.46 -21.17
C SER A 640 -49.72 13.25 -19.66
N LYS A 641 -50.62 12.34 -19.27
CA LYS A 641 -50.77 11.88 -17.88
C LYS A 641 -49.44 11.36 -17.31
N ASP A 642 -48.63 10.72 -18.15
CA ASP A 642 -47.32 10.19 -17.77
C ASP A 642 -46.28 11.27 -17.46
N TYR A 643 -46.34 12.44 -18.12
CA TYR A 643 -45.51 13.60 -17.76
C TYR A 643 -45.86 14.12 -16.35
N GLN A 644 -47.14 14.20 -16.02
CA GLN A 644 -47.58 14.58 -14.67
C GLN A 644 -47.12 13.58 -13.61
N CYS A 645 -47.18 12.28 -13.92
CA CYS A 645 -46.65 11.21 -13.06
C CYS A 645 -45.12 11.31 -12.88
N LEU A 646 -44.37 11.59 -13.95
CA LEU A 646 -42.93 11.82 -13.89
C LEU A 646 -42.59 12.98 -12.95
N MET A 647 -43.28 14.12 -13.08
CA MET A 647 -43.06 15.29 -12.22
C MET A 647 -43.40 15.01 -10.75
N ALA A 648 -44.46 14.24 -10.50
CA ALA A 648 -44.81 13.81 -9.14
C ALA A 648 -43.72 12.91 -8.54
N ASP A 649 -43.15 11.99 -9.32
CA ASP A 649 -42.10 11.08 -8.87
C ASP A 649 -40.76 11.82 -8.64
N ILE A 650 -40.40 12.77 -9.51
CA ILE A 650 -39.25 13.65 -9.30
C ILE A 650 -39.38 14.40 -7.96
N ARG A 651 -40.53 15.04 -7.71
CA ARG A 651 -40.79 15.77 -6.45
C ARG A 651 -40.85 14.88 -5.22
N HIS A 652 -41.19 13.60 -5.39
CA HIS A 652 -41.21 12.62 -4.30
C HIS A 652 -39.81 12.07 -3.96
N ARG A 653 -38.96 11.85 -4.98
CA ARG A 653 -37.66 11.20 -4.83
C ARG A 653 -36.53 12.16 -4.47
N LEU A 654 -36.53 13.39 -4.98
CA LEU A 654 -35.50 14.37 -4.65
C LEU A 654 -35.33 14.56 -3.12
N PRO A 655 -36.41 14.66 -2.33
CA PRO A 655 -36.28 14.76 -0.87
C PRO A 655 -35.87 13.47 -0.14
N GLN A 656 -35.83 12.32 -0.83
CA GLN A 656 -35.40 11.04 -0.27
C GLN A 656 -33.92 10.76 -0.49
N LEU A 657 -33.20 11.66 -1.18
CA LEU A 657 -31.77 11.51 -1.38
C LEU A 657 -31.03 11.54 -0.02
N PRO A 658 -29.96 10.74 0.18
CA PRO A 658 -29.38 10.49 1.50
C PRO A 658 -28.87 11.72 2.26
N HIS A 659 -28.43 12.76 1.53
CA HIS A 659 -27.89 13.98 2.12
C HIS A 659 -28.97 15.00 2.53
N ILE A 660 -30.19 14.86 2.02
CA ILE A 660 -31.26 15.81 2.27
C ILE A 660 -31.76 15.70 3.71
N GLY A 661 -31.85 16.82 4.39
CA GLY A 661 -32.30 16.85 5.78
C GLY A 661 -31.25 16.38 6.79
N THR A 662 -29.99 16.20 6.36
CA THR A 662 -28.85 16.10 7.28
C THR A 662 -28.61 17.48 7.92
N PRO A 663 -28.30 17.55 9.23
CA PRO A 663 -27.95 18.81 9.86
C PRO A 663 -26.64 19.34 9.27
N GLN A 664 -26.53 20.64 9.09
CA GLN A 664 -25.33 21.32 8.59
C GLN A 664 -25.00 22.47 9.55
N PRO A 665 -23.70 22.77 9.78
CA PRO A 665 -23.33 23.94 10.57
C PRO A 665 -23.96 25.19 9.96
N LYS A 666 -24.61 26.02 10.78
CA LYS A 666 -25.35 27.19 10.27
C LYS A 666 -24.46 28.13 9.44
N LYS A 667 -23.21 28.34 9.87
CA LYS A 667 -22.23 29.15 9.15
C LYS A 667 -21.92 28.65 7.73
N TRP A 668 -22.01 27.34 7.50
CA TRP A 668 -21.80 26.77 6.16
C TRP A 668 -22.89 27.24 5.21
N LEU A 669 -24.14 27.27 5.67
CA LEU A 669 -25.26 27.76 4.88
C LEU A 669 -25.18 29.26 4.62
N ASP A 670 -24.76 30.04 5.63
CA ASP A 670 -24.59 31.49 5.49
C ASP A 670 -23.51 31.82 4.43
N VAL A 671 -22.35 31.17 4.48
CA VAL A 671 -21.30 31.33 3.46
C VAL A 671 -21.76 30.86 2.09
N ARG A 672 -22.46 29.72 2.00
CA ARG A 672 -23.01 29.22 0.74
C ARG A 672 -23.93 30.25 0.08
N ALA A 673 -24.83 30.85 0.84
CA ALA A 673 -25.75 31.86 0.33
C ALA A 673 -25.01 33.12 -0.19
N GLU A 674 -23.94 33.54 0.49
CA GLU A 674 -23.13 34.68 0.03
C GLU A 674 -22.35 34.34 -1.25
N LEU A 675 -21.75 33.13 -1.34
CA LEU A 675 -21.10 32.67 -2.57
C LEU A 675 -22.07 32.58 -3.75
N GLU A 676 -23.31 32.15 -3.50
CA GLU A 676 -24.37 32.06 -4.50
C GLU A 676 -24.75 33.45 -5.04
N LYS A 677 -24.87 34.45 -4.15
CA LYS A 677 -25.11 35.84 -4.54
C LYS A 677 -23.93 36.43 -5.32
N LEU A 678 -22.70 36.13 -4.91
CA LEU A 678 -21.50 36.55 -5.64
C LEU A 678 -21.44 35.93 -7.05
N ALA A 679 -21.90 34.69 -7.20
CA ALA A 679 -21.97 34.01 -8.48
C ALA A 679 -22.87 34.74 -9.49
N GLU A 680 -23.79 35.62 -9.09
CA GLU A 680 -24.57 36.41 -10.04
C GLU A 680 -23.70 37.42 -10.82
N THR A 681 -22.60 37.88 -10.22
CA THR A 681 -21.74 38.94 -10.78
C THR A 681 -20.33 38.47 -11.13
N LYS A 682 -19.83 37.41 -10.50
CA LYS A 682 -18.50 36.85 -10.69
C LYS A 682 -18.57 35.40 -11.16
N ASN A 683 -17.63 35.00 -12.01
CA ASN A 683 -17.50 33.61 -12.47
C ASN A 683 -16.59 32.78 -11.56
N TYR A 684 -15.64 33.43 -10.88
CA TYR A 684 -14.67 32.84 -9.95
C TYR A 684 -14.25 33.87 -8.90
N ILE A 685 -13.68 33.40 -7.80
CA ILE A 685 -13.01 34.19 -6.76
C ILE A 685 -11.68 33.55 -6.40
N ASP A 686 -10.75 34.33 -5.82
CA ASP A 686 -9.51 33.79 -5.28
C ASP A 686 -9.71 33.23 -3.86
N LEU A 687 -8.78 32.38 -3.43
CA LEU A 687 -8.83 31.73 -2.11
C LEU A 687 -8.79 32.74 -0.95
N LYS A 688 -8.14 33.91 -1.13
CA LYS A 688 -8.05 34.93 -0.09
C LYS A 688 -9.38 35.65 0.09
N GLU A 689 -10.08 35.94 -1.00
CA GLU A 689 -11.44 36.49 -1.00
C GLU A 689 -12.40 35.49 -0.36
N TYR A 690 -12.30 34.20 -0.70
CA TYR A 690 -13.06 33.14 -0.04
C TYR A 690 -12.80 33.10 1.47
N PHE A 691 -11.53 33.11 1.89
CA PHE A 691 -11.18 33.09 3.31
C PHE A 691 -11.68 34.34 4.03
N ALA A 692 -11.62 35.51 3.41
CA ALA A 692 -12.16 36.74 3.97
C ALA A 692 -13.68 36.67 4.16
N ILE A 693 -14.42 36.05 3.23
CA ILE A 693 -15.86 35.79 3.38
C ILE A 693 -16.09 34.86 4.59
N CYS A 694 -15.36 33.75 4.68
CA CYS A 694 -15.47 32.85 5.82
C CYS A 694 -15.14 33.54 7.16
N ASP A 695 -14.11 34.39 7.19
CA ASP A 695 -13.73 35.16 8.39
C ASP A 695 -14.83 36.13 8.82
N GLN A 696 -15.50 36.78 7.86
CA GLN A 696 -16.66 37.65 8.14
C GLN A 696 -17.83 36.87 8.76
N HIS A 697 -18.00 35.60 8.39
CA HIS A 697 -19.00 34.70 8.97
C HIS A 697 -18.51 33.98 10.24
N GLY A 698 -17.32 34.31 10.74
CA GLY A 698 -16.82 33.86 12.05
C GLY A 698 -16.17 32.47 12.05
N PHE A 699 -15.60 32.04 10.92
CA PHE A 699 -14.68 30.90 10.91
C PHE A 699 -13.38 31.25 11.64
N LYS A 700 -12.82 30.31 12.42
CA LYS A 700 -11.64 30.56 13.26
C LYS A 700 -10.35 29.97 12.70
N ASN A 701 -10.45 28.92 11.89
CA ASN A 701 -9.31 28.19 11.35
C ASN A 701 -9.53 27.94 9.85
N ASP A 702 -8.43 27.79 9.10
CA ASP A 702 -8.48 27.62 7.65
C ASP A 702 -8.88 26.20 7.24
N ALA A 703 -8.67 25.20 8.11
CA ALA A 703 -9.06 23.82 7.86
C ALA A 703 -10.58 23.67 7.69
N ASP A 704 -11.37 24.33 8.53
CA ASP A 704 -12.84 24.34 8.48
C ASP A 704 -13.34 25.05 7.21
N LYS A 705 -12.65 26.11 6.77
CA LYS A 705 -12.94 26.81 5.51
C LYS A 705 -12.70 25.89 4.31
N LEU A 706 -11.55 25.22 4.28
CA LEU A 706 -11.22 24.28 3.21
C LEU A 706 -12.19 23.08 3.17
N GLN A 707 -12.58 22.55 4.33
CA GLN A 707 -13.59 21.49 4.44
C GLN A 707 -14.94 21.93 3.83
N LEU A 708 -15.42 23.13 4.14
CA LEU A 708 -16.63 23.67 3.52
C LEU A 708 -16.50 23.74 1.99
N SER A 709 -15.40 24.30 1.48
CA SER A 709 -15.22 24.43 0.03
C SER A 709 -15.18 23.07 -0.70
N GLU A 710 -14.66 22.03 -0.05
CA GLU A 710 -14.67 20.65 -0.57
C GLU A 710 -16.10 20.08 -0.59
N THR A 711 -16.86 20.25 0.48
CA THR A 711 -18.28 19.82 0.53
C THR A 711 -19.12 20.52 -0.55
N LEU A 712 -18.89 21.82 -0.79
CA LEU A 712 -19.58 22.56 -1.85
C LEU A 712 -19.13 22.13 -3.27
N HIS A 713 -17.88 21.68 -3.42
CA HIS A 713 -17.38 21.06 -4.65
C HIS A 713 -18.11 19.75 -4.96
N ASP A 714 -18.27 18.88 -3.95
CA ASP A 714 -18.96 17.60 -4.10
C ASP A 714 -20.46 17.75 -4.41
N LEU A 715 -21.11 18.79 -3.86
CA LEU A 715 -22.50 19.14 -4.20
C LEU A 715 -22.63 19.70 -5.63
N GLY A 716 -21.52 20.09 -6.25
CA GLY A 716 -21.48 20.72 -7.57
C GLY A 716 -21.95 22.17 -7.55
N THR A 717 -22.06 22.81 -6.38
CA THR A 717 -22.40 24.23 -6.27
C THR A 717 -21.25 25.10 -6.77
N ILE A 718 -20.00 24.69 -6.49
CA ILE A 718 -18.77 25.35 -6.96
C ILE A 718 -17.77 24.29 -7.46
N LEU A 719 -16.66 24.71 -8.08
CA LEU A 719 -15.49 23.83 -8.28
C LEU A 719 -14.27 24.38 -7.54
N HIS A 720 -13.62 23.53 -6.74
CA HIS A 720 -12.39 23.89 -6.03
C HIS A 720 -11.43 22.70 -5.97
N PHE A 721 -10.26 22.82 -6.58
CA PHE A 721 -9.29 21.73 -6.72
C PHE A 721 -8.11 21.90 -5.76
N GLN A 722 -8.33 21.54 -4.49
CA GLN A 722 -7.37 21.77 -3.40
C GLN A 722 -6.05 21.00 -3.53
N LYS A 723 -5.98 19.97 -4.39
CA LYS A 723 -4.77 19.14 -4.58
C LYS A 723 -3.85 19.66 -5.69
N ASP A 724 -4.32 20.61 -6.50
CA ASP A 724 -3.56 21.17 -7.61
C ASP A 724 -3.00 22.55 -7.21
N ILE A 725 -1.68 22.70 -7.22
CA ILE A 725 -0.96 23.89 -6.74
C ILE A 725 -1.41 25.19 -7.43
N GLN A 726 -1.90 25.12 -8.66
CA GLN A 726 -2.32 26.30 -9.40
C GLN A 726 -3.83 26.55 -9.29
N LEU A 727 -4.64 25.50 -9.12
CA LEU A 727 -6.09 25.62 -8.96
C LEU A 727 -6.54 25.75 -7.50
N GLU A 728 -5.72 25.40 -6.51
CA GLU A 728 -6.02 25.55 -5.08
C GLU A 728 -6.28 27.02 -4.70
N GLN A 729 -5.78 27.96 -5.49
CA GLN A 729 -5.91 29.38 -5.23
C GLN A 729 -7.20 29.97 -5.83
N ILE A 730 -8.02 29.17 -6.54
CA ILE A 730 -9.20 29.64 -7.28
C ILE A 730 -10.41 28.77 -6.97
N LEU A 731 -11.51 29.44 -6.63
CA LEU A 731 -12.82 28.83 -6.51
C LEU A 731 -13.69 29.25 -7.70
N PHE A 732 -14.09 28.30 -8.53
CA PHE A 732 -15.01 28.53 -9.64
C PHE A 732 -16.43 28.56 -9.10
N LEU A 733 -17.03 29.76 -9.01
CA LEU A 733 -18.40 29.94 -8.56
C LEU A 733 -19.43 29.44 -9.58
N LYS A 734 -19.06 29.46 -10.87
CA LYS A 734 -19.89 28.94 -11.97
C LYS A 734 -19.23 27.74 -12.65
N PRO A 735 -19.58 26.50 -12.26
CA PRO A 735 -19.11 25.30 -12.95
C PRO A 735 -19.41 25.29 -14.47
N ALA A 736 -20.59 25.80 -14.88
CA ALA A 736 -20.98 25.89 -16.28
C ALA A 736 -20.02 26.77 -17.11
N TRP A 737 -19.59 27.91 -16.56
CA TRP A 737 -18.62 28.79 -17.22
C TRP A 737 -17.26 28.11 -17.43
N ALA A 738 -16.77 27.39 -16.42
CA ALA A 738 -15.48 26.69 -16.50
C ALA A 738 -15.51 25.56 -17.54
N THR A 739 -16.64 24.86 -17.65
CA THR A 739 -16.82 23.77 -18.61
C THR A 739 -16.99 24.27 -20.04
N GLN A 740 -17.72 25.36 -20.25
CA GLN A 740 -17.84 26.04 -21.55
C GLN A 740 -16.47 26.41 -22.12
N ALA A 741 -15.55 26.89 -21.27
CA ALA A 741 -14.17 27.16 -21.69
C ALA A 741 -13.47 25.91 -22.27
N VAL A 742 -13.62 24.75 -21.64
CA VAL A 742 -13.07 23.48 -22.13
C VAL A 742 -13.67 23.11 -23.49
N TYR A 743 -15.00 23.25 -23.64
CA TYR A 743 -15.69 22.96 -24.89
C TYR A 743 -15.26 23.88 -26.02
N HIS A 744 -15.06 25.17 -25.77
CA HIS A 744 -14.55 26.11 -26.78
C HIS A 744 -13.20 25.68 -27.38
N VAL A 745 -12.34 24.99 -26.61
CA VAL A 745 -11.09 24.43 -27.13
C VAL A 745 -11.33 23.16 -27.93
N LEU A 746 -12.09 22.22 -27.38
CA LEU A 746 -12.35 20.93 -28.02
C LEU A 746 -13.15 21.07 -29.32
N ASP A 747 -14.00 22.08 -29.43
CA ASP A 747 -14.84 22.35 -30.61
C ASP A 747 -14.24 23.29 -31.63
N ASN A 748 -13.12 23.92 -31.30
CA ASN A 748 -12.48 24.84 -32.20
C ASN A 748 -12.07 24.16 -33.52
N LYS A 749 -12.50 24.73 -34.65
CA LYS A 749 -12.26 24.18 -35.99
C LYS A 749 -10.77 24.05 -36.32
N ALA A 750 -9.93 25.00 -35.87
CA ALA A 750 -8.50 24.94 -36.11
C ALA A 750 -7.83 23.84 -35.28
N VAL A 751 -8.25 23.67 -34.01
CA VAL A 751 -7.75 22.60 -33.13
C VAL A 751 -8.14 21.22 -33.68
N LYS A 752 -9.40 21.04 -34.12
CA LYS A 752 -9.85 19.80 -34.79
C LYS A 752 -9.07 19.53 -36.08
N ALA A 753 -8.87 20.55 -36.93
CA ALA A 753 -8.10 20.41 -38.18
C ALA A 753 -6.62 20.08 -37.93
N ASN A 754 -6.07 20.47 -36.78
CA ASN A 754 -4.70 20.19 -36.37
C ASN A 754 -4.63 18.95 -35.44
N PHE A 755 -5.59 18.03 -35.55
CA PHE A 755 -5.62 16.76 -34.81
C PHE A 755 -5.47 16.91 -33.28
N GLY A 756 -6.11 17.93 -32.71
CA GLY A 756 -6.08 18.19 -31.27
C GLY A 756 -4.86 18.97 -30.78
N LYS A 757 -3.96 19.40 -31.67
CA LYS A 757 -2.78 20.20 -31.31
C LYS A 757 -3.12 21.70 -31.25
N PHE A 758 -2.80 22.34 -30.13
CA PHE A 758 -3.02 23.77 -29.91
C PHE A 758 -1.92 24.40 -29.04
N THR A 759 -1.83 25.72 -29.02
CA THR A 759 -0.83 26.49 -28.26
C THR A 759 -1.48 27.48 -27.30
N THR A 760 -0.71 28.02 -26.35
CA THR A 760 -1.19 29.13 -25.49
C THR A 760 -1.57 30.39 -26.27
N ALA A 761 -1.04 30.58 -27.50
CA ALA A 761 -1.45 31.67 -28.37
C ALA A 761 -2.85 31.43 -28.95
N ASP A 762 -3.13 30.19 -29.37
CA ASP A 762 -4.47 29.80 -29.84
C ASP A 762 -5.51 29.98 -28.73
N LEU A 763 -5.16 29.63 -27.48
CA LEU A 763 -6.06 29.82 -26.32
C LEU A 763 -6.45 31.27 -26.11
N LYS A 764 -5.57 32.24 -26.39
CA LYS A 764 -5.91 33.68 -26.29
C LYS A 764 -6.92 34.11 -27.36
N HIS A 765 -6.92 33.44 -28.51
CA HIS A 765 -7.90 33.68 -29.57
C HIS A 765 -9.22 32.94 -29.32
N ILE A 766 -9.15 31.72 -28.79
CA ILE A 766 -10.34 30.92 -28.42
C ILE A 766 -11.07 31.62 -27.27
N TRP A 767 -10.37 31.90 -26.18
CA TRP A 767 -10.90 32.59 -24.99
C TRP A 767 -10.62 34.10 -25.07
N HIS A 768 -11.06 34.74 -26.15
CA HIS A 768 -10.85 36.16 -26.39
C HIS A 768 -11.85 37.06 -25.65
N GLU A 769 -12.96 36.49 -25.20
CA GLU A 769 -14.04 37.23 -24.54
C GLU A 769 -13.56 37.85 -23.21
N PRO A 770 -14.07 39.04 -22.83
CA PRO A 770 -13.63 39.75 -21.63
C PRO A 770 -13.70 38.92 -20.35
N GLU A 771 -14.68 38.03 -20.25
CA GLU A 771 -14.90 37.18 -19.08
C GLU A 771 -13.83 36.10 -18.85
N TYR A 772 -13.05 35.75 -19.87
CA TYR A 772 -11.94 34.79 -19.77
C TYR A 772 -10.58 35.46 -19.59
N GLN A 773 -10.51 36.80 -19.62
CA GLN A 773 -9.23 37.50 -19.49
C GLN A 773 -8.54 37.24 -18.16
N GLY A 774 -7.25 36.90 -18.22
CA GLY A 774 -6.45 36.57 -17.03
C GLY A 774 -6.60 35.13 -16.55
N MET A 775 -7.57 34.37 -17.07
CA MET A 775 -7.88 33.00 -16.63
C MET A 775 -7.34 31.90 -17.56
N HIS A 776 -6.69 32.27 -18.68
CA HIS A 776 -6.18 31.30 -19.67
C HIS A 776 -5.30 30.22 -19.04
N SER A 777 -4.42 30.58 -18.10
CA SER A 777 -3.53 29.59 -17.48
C SER A 777 -4.28 28.63 -16.55
N ASN A 778 -5.25 29.14 -15.77
CA ASN A 778 -6.02 28.32 -14.84
C ASN A 778 -7.01 27.41 -15.57
N LEU A 779 -7.63 27.87 -16.65
CA LEU A 779 -8.52 27.05 -17.48
C LEU A 779 -7.74 25.96 -18.24
N LEU A 780 -6.53 26.25 -18.68
CA LEU A 780 -5.63 25.23 -19.23
C LEU A 780 -5.23 24.20 -18.17
N GLN A 781 -4.89 24.66 -16.96
CA GLN A 781 -4.59 23.76 -15.85
C GLN A 781 -5.79 22.88 -15.48
N LEU A 782 -7.01 23.42 -15.56
CA LEU A 782 -8.25 22.64 -15.38
C LEU A 782 -8.33 21.49 -16.41
N MET A 783 -8.02 21.76 -17.68
CA MET A 783 -7.97 20.72 -18.73
C MET A 783 -6.90 19.66 -18.46
N LEU A 784 -5.74 20.06 -17.93
CA LEU A 784 -4.66 19.14 -17.55
C LEU A 784 -5.07 18.26 -16.36
N ASN A 785 -5.69 18.86 -15.33
CA ASN A 785 -6.17 18.16 -14.14
C ASN A 785 -7.27 17.14 -14.48
N PHE A 786 -8.15 17.49 -15.43
CA PHE A 786 -9.14 16.56 -15.99
C PHE A 786 -8.56 15.55 -17.00
N LYS A 787 -7.23 15.46 -17.14
CA LYS A 787 -6.57 14.54 -18.09
C LYS A 787 -7.14 14.62 -19.52
N LEU A 788 -7.54 15.81 -19.96
CA LEU A 788 -8.12 16.04 -21.29
C LEU A 788 -7.07 16.43 -22.33
N CYS A 789 -5.90 16.88 -21.88
CA CYS A 789 -4.77 17.22 -22.74
C CYS A 789 -3.46 17.01 -21.99
N TYR A 790 -2.34 17.02 -22.73
CA TYR A 790 -1.00 17.00 -22.17
C TYR A 790 -0.07 17.96 -22.92
N GLN A 791 1.02 18.37 -22.28
CA GLN A 791 2.03 19.24 -22.86
C GLN A 791 3.11 18.45 -23.59
N LEU A 792 3.54 18.94 -24.76
CA LEU A 792 4.71 18.39 -25.46
C LEU A 792 6.02 18.76 -24.74
N THR A 793 6.90 17.78 -24.57
CA THR A 793 8.20 17.90 -23.91
C THR A 793 9.19 18.78 -24.69
N ASP A 794 9.21 18.63 -26.02
CA ASP A 794 10.15 19.35 -26.90
C ASP A 794 9.67 20.78 -27.26
N CYS A 795 8.41 21.11 -27.00
CA CYS A 795 7.78 22.37 -27.41
C CYS A 795 7.06 23.04 -26.25
N GLN A 796 7.71 24.03 -25.63
CA GLN A 796 7.06 24.86 -24.61
C GLN A 796 5.77 25.48 -25.18
N ASN A 797 4.72 25.52 -24.35
CA ASN A 797 3.40 26.07 -24.67
C ASN A 797 2.60 25.37 -25.79
N THR A 798 2.94 24.13 -26.15
CA THR A 798 2.16 23.32 -27.11
C THR A 798 1.53 22.11 -26.43
N TYR A 799 0.25 21.88 -26.71
CA TYR A 799 -0.58 20.88 -26.05
C TYR A 799 -1.30 20.01 -27.08
N ILE A 800 -1.64 18.78 -26.67
CA ILE A 800 -2.39 17.82 -27.48
C ILE A 800 -3.58 17.31 -26.66
N ALA A 801 -4.77 17.34 -27.27
CA ALA A 801 -5.98 16.69 -26.78
C ALA A 801 -6.14 15.30 -27.44
N PRO A 802 -5.83 14.17 -26.76
CA PRO A 802 -5.76 12.83 -27.36
C PRO A 802 -7.06 12.36 -28.02
N GLN A 803 -8.21 12.80 -27.49
CA GLN A 803 -9.54 12.48 -28.01
C GLN A 803 -9.79 13.01 -29.44
N LEU A 804 -9.00 14.00 -29.88
CA LEU A 804 -9.06 14.57 -31.23
C LEU A 804 -7.98 14.01 -32.18
N LEU A 805 -7.14 13.08 -31.72
CA LEU A 805 -6.11 12.45 -32.55
C LEU A 805 -6.73 11.64 -33.71
N PRO A 806 -5.96 11.38 -34.79
CA PRO A 806 -6.40 10.53 -35.88
C PRO A 806 -6.72 9.12 -35.40
N VAL A 807 -7.65 8.47 -36.09
CA VAL A 807 -8.02 7.07 -35.85
C VAL A 807 -6.99 6.12 -36.48
N GLU A 808 -6.34 6.56 -37.56
CA GLU A 808 -5.35 5.78 -38.29
C GLU A 808 -4.08 5.56 -37.46
N GLN A 809 -3.63 4.30 -37.43
CA GLN A 809 -2.41 3.89 -36.75
C GLN A 809 -1.18 4.35 -37.57
N PRO A 810 -0.23 5.08 -36.97
CA PRO A 810 0.99 5.48 -37.65
C PRO A 810 1.87 4.26 -37.94
N ALA A 811 2.72 4.35 -38.97
CA ALA A 811 3.70 3.31 -39.26
C ALA A 811 4.84 3.36 -38.23
N TYR A 812 5.12 2.24 -37.55
CA TYR A 812 6.25 2.11 -36.63
C TYR A 812 6.83 0.69 -36.68
N ASN A 813 8.04 0.53 -36.15
CA ASN A 813 8.72 -0.76 -36.05
C ASN A 813 8.61 -1.32 -34.63
N PHE A 814 7.88 -2.42 -34.46
CA PHE A 814 7.73 -3.12 -33.19
C PHE A 814 7.86 -4.63 -33.40
N LYS A 815 8.85 -5.26 -32.76
CA LYS A 815 9.10 -6.71 -32.88
C LYS A 815 8.31 -7.45 -31.81
N THR A 816 7.35 -8.28 -32.21
CA THR A 816 6.48 -9.02 -31.30
C THR A 816 7.07 -10.35 -30.80
N THR A 817 8.18 -10.81 -31.36
CA THR A 817 8.71 -12.18 -31.14
C THR A 817 9.13 -12.49 -29.70
N ASP A 818 9.48 -11.49 -28.89
CA ASP A 818 9.90 -11.64 -27.48
C ASP A 818 9.08 -10.76 -26.52
N ALA A 819 7.89 -10.33 -26.95
CA ALA A 819 7.05 -9.40 -26.19
C ALA A 819 6.34 -10.11 -25.03
N VAL A 820 6.43 -9.54 -23.83
CA VAL A 820 5.51 -9.89 -22.73
C VAL A 820 4.17 -9.24 -23.05
N THR A 821 3.12 -10.04 -23.16
CA THR A 821 1.79 -9.56 -23.53
C THR A 821 0.83 -9.74 -22.36
N VAL A 822 0.06 -8.69 -22.07
CA VAL A 822 -1.05 -8.71 -21.12
C VAL A 822 -2.30 -8.26 -21.86
N LEU A 823 -3.38 -9.02 -21.72
CA LEU A 823 -4.66 -8.73 -22.34
C LEU A 823 -5.67 -8.43 -21.24
N TYR A 824 -6.26 -7.24 -21.27
CA TYR A 824 -7.46 -6.95 -20.52
C TYR A 824 -8.65 -7.23 -21.42
N GLU A 825 -9.53 -8.15 -21.02
CA GLU A 825 -10.72 -8.53 -21.79
C GLU A 825 -11.94 -8.78 -20.90
N ASN A 826 -13.03 -9.27 -21.49
CA ASN A 826 -14.30 -9.55 -20.81
C ASN A 826 -14.88 -8.37 -20.04
N TYR A 827 -14.63 -7.15 -20.54
CA TYR A 827 -15.29 -5.96 -20.02
C TYR A 827 -16.80 -6.08 -20.22
N LYS A 828 -17.53 -6.25 -19.12
CA LYS A 828 -19.01 -6.21 -19.14
C LYS A 828 -19.52 -4.87 -19.66
N PHE A 829 -18.77 -3.80 -19.38
CA PHE A 829 -18.92 -2.46 -19.93
C PHE A 829 -17.54 -1.80 -20.02
N MET A 830 -17.26 -1.09 -21.11
CA MET A 830 -15.99 -0.39 -21.34
C MET A 830 -16.26 1.12 -21.51
N PRO A 831 -15.90 1.97 -20.53
CA PRO A 831 -16.03 3.42 -20.65
C PRO A 831 -15.23 3.99 -21.84
N LYS A 832 -15.80 4.95 -22.57
CA LYS A 832 -15.07 5.64 -23.65
C LYS A 832 -14.00 6.55 -23.04
N GLY A 833 -12.80 6.57 -23.65
CA GLY A 833 -11.73 7.51 -23.28
C GLY A 833 -10.76 7.03 -22.19
N MET A 834 -10.82 5.76 -21.77
CA MET A 834 -9.83 5.19 -20.84
C MET A 834 -8.41 5.26 -21.41
N LEU A 835 -8.21 4.88 -22.68
CA LEU A 835 -6.91 4.99 -23.31
C LEU A 835 -6.45 6.45 -23.44
N SER A 836 -7.35 7.40 -23.73
CA SER A 836 -7.01 8.83 -23.77
C SER A 836 -6.44 9.32 -22.43
N GLN A 837 -7.04 8.91 -21.31
CA GLN A 837 -6.53 9.25 -19.97
C GLN A 837 -5.18 8.59 -19.69
N LEU A 838 -4.98 7.35 -20.15
CA LEU A 838 -3.70 6.63 -20.02
C LEU A 838 -2.60 7.32 -20.83
N ILE A 839 -2.91 7.76 -22.05
CA ILE A 839 -2.01 8.55 -22.91
C ILE A 839 -1.60 9.83 -22.19
N VAL A 840 -2.53 10.56 -21.57
CA VAL A 840 -2.19 11.77 -20.81
C VAL A 840 -1.31 11.44 -19.60
N ALA A 841 -1.60 10.37 -18.86
CA ALA A 841 -0.81 9.98 -17.70
C ALA A 841 0.64 9.61 -18.07
N LEU A 842 0.83 8.91 -19.20
CA LEU A 842 2.13 8.38 -19.64
C LEU A 842 2.78 9.20 -20.77
N HIS A 843 2.30 10.43 -21.01
CA HIS A 843 2.68 11.19 -22.21
C HIS A 843 4.19 11.44 -22.34
N LYS A 844 4.93 11.52 -21.23
CA LYS A 844 6.38 11.77 -21.21
C LYS A 844 7.19 10.64 -21.85
N ASP A 845 6.64 9.44 -21.86
CA ASP A 845 7.30 8.26 -22.39
C ASP A 845 6.86 7.94 -23.83
N ILE A 846 6.01 8.74 -24.47
CA ILE A 846 5.58 8.46 -25.85
C ILE A 846 6.79 8.51 -26.79
N ALA A 847 6.98 7.43 -27.53
CA ALA A 847 8.12 7.20 -28.39
C ALA A 847 8.20 8.22 -29.54
N GLU A 848 9.40 8.32 -30.13
CA GLU A 848 9.71 9.18 -31.27
C GLU A 848 9.34 10.67 -31.06
N LYS A 849 9.72 11.24 -29.91
CA LYS A 849 9.39 12.63 -29.55
C LYS A 849 7.88 12.88 -29.49
N GLN A 850 7.17 11.93 -28.90
CA GLN A 850 5.73 12.00 -28.67
C GLN A 850 4.87 12.01 -29.95
N THR A 851 5.34 11.38 -31.04
CA THR A 851 4.57 11.27 -32.29
C THR A 851 3.87 9.93 -32.46
N LEU A 852 4.31 8.86 -31.79
CA LEU A 852 3.70 7.53 -31.91
C LEU A 852 2.48 7.36 -31.00
N VAL A 853 1.44 8.15 -31.28
CA VAL A 853 0.17 8.16 -30.55
C VAL A 853 -0.99 8.45 -31.51
N TRP A 854 -2.08 7.73 -31.35
CA TRP A 854 -3.31 7.90 -32.10
C TRP A 854 -4.50 7.61 -31.19
N ARG A 855 -5.73 7.75 -31.70
CA ARG A 855 -6.93 7.65 -30.85
C ARG A 855 -7.08 6.30 -30.13
N ASN A 856 -6.63 5.22 -30.76
CA ASN A 856 -6.85 3.84 -30.29
C ASN A 856 -5.54 3.15 -29.87
N GLY A 857 -4.41 3.86 -29.79
CA GLY A 857 -3.19 3.27 -29.28
C GLY A 857 -2.02 4.25 -29.09
N VAL A 858 -0.99 3.76 -28.42
CA VAL A 858 0.23 4.52 -28.11
C VAL A 858 1.43 3.59 -28.00
N ILE A 859 2.58 4.08 -28.44
CA ILE A 859 3.88 3.44 -28.22
C ILE A 859 4.67 4.25 -27.20
N LEU A 860 5.08 3.60 -26.11
CA LEU A 860 5.94 4.16 -25.07
C LEU A 860 7.36 3.63 -25.20
N GLU A 861 8.36 4.44 -24.84
CA GLU A 861 9.77 4.10 -24.85
C GLU A 861 10.49 4.66 -23.61
N ARG A 862 11.06 3.76 -22.80
CA ARG A 862 11.81 4.11 -21.58
C ARG A 862 12.99 3.15 -21.39
N TYR A 863 14.20 3.67 -21.19
CA TYR A 863 15.44 2.88 -20.95
C TYR A 863 15.61 1.66 -21.88
N ASN A 864 15.59 1.87 -23.21
CA ASN A 864 15.68 0.82 -24.24
C ASN A 864 14.60 -0.28 -24.14
N THR A 865 13.45 0.05 -23.56
CA THR A 865 12.28 -0.82 -23.47
C THR A 865 11.11 -0.09 -24.12
N ARG A 866 10.35 -0.79 -24.98
CA ARG A 866 9.18 -0.25 -25.67
C ARG A 866 7.92 -0.98 -25.26
N ALA A 867 6.83 -0.25 -25.09
CA ALA A 867 5.51 -0.80 -24.82
C ALA A 867 4.52 -0.34 -25.90
N GLU A 868 3.78 -1.27 -26.48
CA GLU A 868 2.66 -1.04 -27.38
C GLU A 868 1.36 -1.26 -26.61
N ILE A 869 0.48 -0.26 -26.62
CA ILE A 869 -0.82 -0.31 -25.95
C ILE A 869 -1.88 0.00 -26.99
N ILE A 870 -2.82 -0.93 -27.20
CA ILE A 870 -3.88 -0.81 -28.20
C ILE A 870 -5.24 -1.08 -27.55
N GLU A 871 -6.17 -0.15 -27.76
CA GLU A 871 -7.57 -0.27 -27.37
C GLU A 871 -8.39 -0.76 -28.57
N ASN A 872 -9.12 -1.86 -28.40
CA ASN A 872 -10.14 -2.29 -29.34
C ASN A 872 -11.51 -2.22 -28.65
N TYR A 873 -12.17 -1.07 -28.83
CA TYR A 873 -13.46 -0.80 -28.21
C TYR A 873 -14.56 -1.77 -28.67
N GLY A 874 -14.55 -2.19 -29.94
CA GLY A 874 -15.56 -3.14 -30.48
C GLY A 874 -15.47 -4.53 -29.86
N ALA A 875 -14.24 -5.02 -29.64
CA ALA A 875 -13.98 -6.27 -28.91
C ALA A 875 -13.98 -6.08 -27.38
N ARG A 876 -14.01 -4.83 -26.91
CA ARG A 876 -13.84 -4.43 -25.51
C ARG A 876 -12.57 -5.01 -24.89
N THR A 877 -11.44 -4.74 -25.52
CA THR A 877 -10.13 -5.22 -25.05
C THR A 877 -9.09 -4.12 -25.04
N ILE A 878 -8.15 -4.22 -24.10
CA ILE A 878 -6.91 -3.43 -24.10
C ILE A 878 -5.75 -4.41 -24.13
N THR A 879 -4.92 -4.35 -25.16
CA THR A 879 -3.73 -5.19 -25.29
C THR A 879 -2.49 -4.37 -24.97
N ILE A 880 -1.64 -4.89 -24.08
CA ILE A 880 -0.35 -4.30 -23.73
C ILE A 880 0.75 -5.29 -24.14
N ARG A 881 1.73 -4.85 -24.93
CA ARG A 881 2.89 -5.65 -25.35
C ARG A 881 4.18 -4.92 -25.01
N VAL A 882 5.11 -5.56 -24.30
CA VAL A 882 6.34 -4.91 -23.84
C VAL A 882 7.58 -5.70 -24.28
N VAL A 883 8.56 -5.00 -24.86
CA VAL A 883 9.81 -5.57 -25.38
C VAL A 883 10.99 -4.76 -24.84
N GLY A 884 12.04 -5.43 -24.33
CA GLY A 884 13.26 -4.77 -23.84
C GLY A 884 13.83 -5.43 -22.59
N GLN A 885 14.99 -4.93 -22.12
CA GLN A 885 15.68 -5.48 -20.95
C GLN A 885 14.93 -5.22 -19.64
N ASN A 886 14.25 -4.08 -19.53
CA ASN A 886 13.51 -3.65 -18.32
C ASN A 886 11.99 -3.76 -18.53
N ARG A 887 11.54 -4.80 -19.24
CA ARG A 887 10.12 -5.02 -19.60
C ARG A 887 9.19 -5.07 -18.38
N ARG A 888 9.67 -5.57 -17.24
CA ARG A 888 8.91 -5.65 -15.99
C ARG A 888 8.54 -4.26 -15.49
N ASP A 889 9.52 -3.40 -15.27
CA ASP A 889 9.31 -2.07 -14.69
C ASP A 889 8.34 -1.22 -15.52
N LEU A 890 8.51 -1.22 -16.85
CA LEU A 890 7.61 -0.47 -17.73
C LEU A 890 6.20 -1.07 -17.77
N LEU A 891 6.07 -2.40 -17.76
CA LEU A 891 4.77 -3.07 -17.71
C LEU A 891 4.04 -2.78 -16.39
N THR A 892 4.76 -2.85 -15.26
CA THR A 892 4.21 -2.54 -13.93
C THR A 892 3.68 -1.11 -13.87
N GLU A 893 4.42 -0.14 -14.41
CA GLU A 893 3.98 1.26 -14.45
C GLU A 893 2.71 1.44 -15.30
N VAL A 894 2.68 0.84 -16.50
CA VAL A 894 1.50 0.91 -17.39
C VAL A 894 0.28 0.28 -16.73
N MET A 895 0.43 -0.91 -16.13
CA MET A 895 -0.64 -1.60 -15.42
C MET A 895 -1.11 -0.81 -14.20
N TYR A 896 -0.19 -0.17 -13.47
CA TYR A 896 -0.52 0.68 -12.32
C TYR A 896 -1.42 1.86 -12.73
N GLU A 897 -1.03 2.62 -13.75
CA GLU A 897 -1.85 3.75 -14.21
C GLU A 897 -3.17 3.32 -14.85
N LEU A 898 -3.20 2.19 -15.57
CA LEU A 898 -4.46 1.64 -16.10
C LEU A 898 -5.41 1.18 -14.98
N ASN A 899 -4.89 0.46 -13.98
CA ASN A 899 -5.69 0.02 -12.83
C ASN A 899 -6.19 1.21 -12.00
N LYS A 900 -5.41 2.29 -11.91
CA LYS A 900 -5.85 3.55 -11.29
C LYS A 900 -7.01 4.19 -12.06
N ILE A 901 -6.99 4.14 -13.39
CA ILE A 901 -8.12 4.60 -14.23
C ILE A 901 -9.34 3.70 -14.03
N HIS A 902 -9.17 2.37 -13.99
CA HIS A 902 -10.26 1.43 -13.67
C HIS A 902 -10.86 1.69 -12.29
N GLY A 903 -10.03 2.04 -11.29
CA GLY A 903 -10.47 2.36 -9.94
C GLY A 903 -11.43 3.55 -9.84
N ASN A 904 -11.41 4.47 -10.81
CA ASN A 904 -12.37 5.58 -10.87
C ASN A 904 -13.80 5.14 -11.28
N TYR A 905 -13.98 3.87 -11.66
CA TYR A 905 -15.23 3.33 -12.17
C TYR A 905 -15.74 2.23 -11.20
N HIS A 906 -16.73 2.56 -10.37
CA HIS A 906 -17.27 1.60 -9.41
C HIS A 906 -17.91 0.39 -10.10
N GLN A 907 -17.62 -0.81 -9.60
CA GLN A 907 -18.15 -2.07 -10.11
C GLN A 907 -17.76 -2.38 -11.57
N LEU A 908 -16.66 -1.80 -12.08
CA LEU A 908 -16.11 -2.19 -13.38
C LEU A 908 -15.63 -3.65 -13.31
N GLN A 909 -16.12 -4.48 -14.23
CA GLN A 909 -15.80 -5.90 -14.33
C GLN A 909 -14.96 -6.15 -15.58
N TYR A 910 -13.79 -6.73 -15.40
CA TYR A 910 -12.84 -7.09 -16.44
C TYR A 910 -11.96 -8.26 -15.95
N GLU A 911 -11.33 -8.96 -16.88
CA GLU A 911 -10.40 -10.04 -16.60
C GLU A 911 -9.02 -9.69 -17.16
N VAL A 912 -7.97 -10.04 -16.42
CA VAL A 912 -6.58 -9.87 -16.85
C VAL A 912 -6.06 -11.23 -17.29
N MET A 913 -5.58 -11.29 -18.52
CA MET A 913 -5.32 -12.54 -19.22
C MET A 913 -3.89 -12.59 -19.74
N LEU A 914 -3.22 -13.72 -19.55
CA LEU A 914 -1.83 -13.95 -19.94
C LEU A 914 -1.72 -15.07 -20.98
N PRO A 915 -0.95 -14.87 -22.07
CA PRO A 915 -0.79 -15.89 -23.09
C PRO A 915 0.09 -17.04 -22.61
N CYS A 916 -0.28 -18.26 -23.03
CA CYS A 916 0.58 -19.43 -22.99
C CYS A 916 1.81 -19.26 -23.91
N THR A 917 2.87 -20.03 -23.72
CA THR A 917 4.10 -19.99 -24.54
C THR A 917 3.98 -20.73 -25.90
N CYS A 918 2.76 -21.00 -26.41
CA CYS A 918 2.55 -21.66 -27.70
C CYS A 918 2.39 -20.66 -28.87
N GLU A 919 2.65 -21.12 -30.11
CA GLU A 919 2.69 -20.25 -31.31
C GLU A 919 1.41 -19.44 -31.56
N GLU A 920 0.23 -20.00 -31.27
CA GLU A 920 -0.96 -19.17 -31.03
C GLU A 920 -1.48 -19.48 -29.63
N PRO A 921 -1.34 -18.52 -28.69
CA PRO A 921 -1.51 -18.78 -27.28
C PRO A 921 -2.98 -18.97 -26.89
N TYR A 922 -3.22 -19.94 -26.00
CA TYR A 922 -4.38 -19.89 -25.12
C TYR A 922 -4.10 -18.86 -24.02
N TYR A 923 -5.09 -18.08 -23.64
CA TYR A 923 -4.97 -17.09 -22.58
C TYR A 923 -5.51 -17.65 -21.27
N PHE A 924 -4.69 -17.57 -20.22
CA PHE A 924 -5.05 -17.93 -18.85
C PHE A 924 -5.42 -16.71 -18.04
N GLU A 925 -6.35 -16.87 -17.12
CA GLU A 925 -6.69 -15.82 -16.16
C GLU A 925 -5.54 -15.61 -15.17
N PHE A 926 -5.25 -14.35 -14.88
CA PHE A 926 -4.15 -13.96 -14.01
C PHE A 926 -4.30 -14.48 -12.57
N GLU A 927 -5.51 -14.47 -12.01
CA GLU A 927 -5.78 -14.99 -10.66
C GLU A 927 -5.65 -16.52 -10.61
N GLU A 928 -6.13 -17.24 -11.64
CA GLU A 928 -5.90 -18.70 -11.76
C GLU A 928 -4.40 -19.02 -11.75
N LEU A 929 -3.58 -18.25 -12.49
CA LEU A 929 -2.13 -18.46 -12.50
C LEU A 929 -1.48 -18.19 -11.13
N LYS A 930 -1.96 -17.22 -10.36
CA LYS A 930 -1.45 -16.96 -9.01
C LYS A 930 -1.76 -18.11 -8.05
N ASP A 931 -2.98 -18.64 -8.09
CA ASP A 931 -3.40 -19.78 -7.27
C ASP A 931 -2.50 -21.00 -7.55
N PHE A 932 -2.32 -21.35 -8.83
CA PHE A 932 -1.43 -22.45 -9.21
C PHE A 932 0.04 -22.19 -8.87
N ALA A 933 0.51 -20.93 -8.93
CA ALA A 933 1.87 -20.57 -8.57
C ALA A 933 2.14 -20.70 -7.06
N ASN A 934 1.15 -20.39 -6.21
CA ASN A 934 1.22 -20.56 -4.76
C ASN A 934 1.33 -22.04 -4.36
N ASP A 935 0.62 -22.92 -5.06
CA ASP A 935 0.64 -24.37 -4.82
C ASP A 935 1.80 -25.11 -5.51
N ARG A 936 2.72 -24.37 -6.16
CA ARG A 936 3.80 -24.92 -7.02
C ARG A 936 3.29 -25.89 -8.11
N ALA A 937 2.06 -25.71 -8.55
CA ALA A 937 1.38 -26.58 -9.50
C ALA A 937 1.63 -26.14 -10.96
N LYS A 938 1.68 -27.12 -11.87
CA LYS A 938 1.72 -26.86 -13.32
C LYS A 938 0.31 -26.80 -13.87
N ILE A 939 0.03 -25.84 -14.75
CA ILE A 939 -1.27 -25.68 -15.40
C ILE A 939 -1.21 -26.24 -16.82
N GLN A 940 -2.26 -26.96 -17.24
CA GLN A 940 -2.34 -27.47 -18.61
C GLN A 940 -2.86 -26.40 -19.57
N CYS A 941 -2.17 -26.18 -20.69
CA CYS A 941 -2.70 -25.39 -21.80
C CYS A 941 -3.99 -26.01 -22.34
N ARG A 942 -5.11 -25.29 -22.21
CA ARG A 942 -6.44 -25.76 -22.63
C ARG A 942 -6.65 -25.75 -24.15
N LYS A 943 -5.68 -25.26 -24.93
CA LYS A 943 -5.70 -25.37 -26.40
C LYS A 943 -5.59 -26.84 -26.81
N ARG A 944 -6.52 -27.27 -27.66
CA ARG A 944 -6.64 -28.66 -28.14
C ARG A 944 -5.34 -29.23 -28.72
N ASP A 945 -4.55 -28.38 -29.37
CA ASP A 945 -3.33 -28.78 -30.09
C ASP A 945 -2.03 -28.54 -29.30
N CYS A 946 -2.08 -27.80 -28.18
CA CYS A 946 -0.91 -27.59 -27.32
C CYS A 946 -0.86 -28.63 -26.20
N LYS A 947 -1.88 -28.65 -25.32
CA LYS A 947 -2.00 -29.55 -24.14
C LYS A 947 -0.77 -29.68 -23.24
N LYS A 948 0.23 -28.81 -23.39
CA LYS A 948 1.47 -28.81 -22.60
C LYS A 948 1.18 -28.35 -21.18
N MET A 949 1.85 -28.97 -20.21
CA MET A 949 1.91 -28.49 -18.84
C MET A 949 2.92 -27.34 -18.78
N VAL A 950 2.47 -26.16 -18.37
CA VAL A 950 3.28 -24.95 -18.23
C VAL A 950 3.42 -24.63 -16.75
N ASP A 951 4.60 -24.22 -16.31
CA ASP A 951 4.76 -23.73 -14.93
C ASP A 951 4.11 -22.34 -14.83
N ALA A 952 3.17 -22.18 -13.91
CA ALA A 952 2.48 -20.89 -13.72
C ALA A 952 3.47 -19.78 -13.32
N ARG A 953 4.59 -20.13 -12.66
CA ARG A 953 5.64 -19.17 -12.30
C ARG A 953 6.36 -18.61 -13.52
N ASP A 954 6.63 -19.43 -14.53
CA ASP A 954 7.30 -18.99 -15.76
C ASP A 954 6.46 -17.94 -16.51
N LEU A 955 5.13 -18.08 -16.46
CA LEU A 955 4.19 -17.12 -17.07
C LEU A 955 4.11 -15.82 -16.24
N LEU A 956 4.21 -15.91 -14.92
CA LEU A 956 4.15 -14.76 -14.00
C LEU A 956 5.50 -14.04 -13.83
N GLU A 957 6.62 -14.70 -14.10
CA GLU A 957 7.97 -14.14 -13.91
C GLU A 957 8.20 -12.89 -14.77
N GLY A 958 7.44 -12.70 -15.85
CA GLY A 958 7.49 -11.51 -16.69
C GLY A 958 6.77 -10.28 -16.13
N ILE A 959 6.01 -10.42 -15.04
CA ILE A 959 4.99 -9.46 -14.58
C ILE A 959 5.11 -9.14 -13.08
N LEU A 960 5.41 -10.14 -12.23
CA LEU A 960 5.51 -9.99 -10.78
C LEU A 960 6.94 -10.30 -10.27
N ASN A 961 7.39 -9.62 -9.21
CA ASN A 961 8.52 -10.14 -8.43
C ASN A 961 8.05 -11.35 -7.65
N VAL A 962 8.54 -12.53 -7.99
CA VAL A 962 8.33 -13.70 -7.14
C VAL A 962 9.38 -13.64 -6.03
N THR A 963 9.05 -13.00 -4.91
CA THR A 963 9.86 -13.04 -3.70
C THR A 963 9.30 -14.12 -2.79
N THR A 964 9.93 -15.29 -2.80
CA THR A 964 9.72 -16.26 -1.72
C THR A 964 10.35 -15.70 -0.46
N ASP A 965 9.53 -15.37 0.53
CA ASP A 965 10.02 -14.95 1.83
C ASP A 965 10.62 -16.13 2.61
N ASN A 966 11.23 -15.84 3.76
CA ASN A 966 11.79 -16.83 4.69
C ASN A 966 10.71 -17.77 5.31
N GLU A 967 9.46 -17.59 4.90
CA GLU A 967 8.24 -18.22 5.36
C GLU A 967 7.65 -19.20 4.32
N GLY A 968 8.29 -19.36 3.16
CA GLY A 968 7.85 -20.25 2.09
C GLY A 968 6.59 -19.77 1.36
N LYS A 969 6.08 -18.57 1.68
CA LYS A 969 5.04 -17.91 0.91
C LYS A 969 5.69 -17.25 -0.30
N THR A 970 5.15 -17.51 -1.48
CA THR A 970 5.40 -16.64 -2.63
C THR A 970 4.68 -15.33 -2.38
N SER A 971 5.43 -14.33 -1.89
CA SER A 971 4.96 -12.96 -1.95
C SER A 971 5.23 -12.44 -3.36
N PHE A 972 4.19 -11.97 -4.04
CA PHE A 972 4.37 -11.23 -5.27
C PHE A 972 4.81 -9.81 -4.89
N GLY A 973 6.12 -9.58 -4.87
CA GLY A 973 6.74 -8.34 -4.42
C GLY A 973 6.33 -7.14 -5.27
N GLY A 974 5.66 -6.20 -4.62
CA GLY A 974 5.43 -4.84 -5.08
C GLY A 974 4.67 -4.08 -4.02
N ASN A 975 5.37 -3.22 -3.28
CA ASN A 975 4.71 -2.24 -2.41
C ASN A 975 3.69 -1.46 -3.26
N ASN A 976 2.40 -1.57 -2.90
CA ASN A 976 1.22 -0.93 -3.52
C ASN A 976 0.47 -1.70 -4.61
N PHE A 977 0.31 -3.02 -4.52
CA PHE A 977 -0.81 -3.67 -5.19
C PHE A 977 -2.07 -3.62 -4.30
N ARG A 978 -2.98 -2.71 -4.67
CA ARG A 978 -4.41 -2.87 -4.40
C ARG A 978 -4.93 -4.03 -5.24
N ASP A 979 -5.95 -4.75 -4.78
CA ASP A 979 -6.57 -5.82 -5.57
C ASP A 979 -7.14 -5.30 -6.90
N ILE A 980 -7.68 -6.22 -7.72
CA ILE A 980 -8.30 -5.92 -9.02
C ILE A 980 -9.49 -4.93 -8.94
N HIS A 981 -9.95 -4.60 -7.73
CA HIS A 981 -11.01 -3.63 -7.44
C HIS A 981 -10.49 -2.34 -6.79
N GLY A 982 -9.18 -2.15 -6.69
CA GLY A 982 -8.60 -0.97 -6.05
C GLY A 982 -8.75 -0.96 -4.52
N ASN A 983 -9.07 -2.10 -3.90
CA ASN A 983 -9.06 -2.22 -2.45
C ASN A 983 -7.64 -2.47 -1.94
N VAL A 984 -7.29 -1.76 -0.87
CA VAL A 984 -6.17 -2.16 -0.01
C VAL A 984 -6.61 -3.45 0.66
N ILE A 985 -6.06 -4.59 0.23
CA ILE A 985 -6.18 -5.81 1.02
C ILE A 985 -5.48 -5.51 2.35
N PHE A 986 -6.23 -5.56 3.45
CA PHE A 986 -5.68 -5.52 4.80
C PHE A 986 -4.87 -6.80 5.06
N GLN A 987 -3.65 -6.89 4.52
CA GLN A 987 -2.58 -7.62 5.18
C GLN A 987 -1.75 -6.62 5.99
N GLN A 988 -2.37 -6.07 7.02
CA GLN A 988 -1.72 -5.17 7.97
C GLN A 988 -0.93 -5.94 9.05
N ALA A 989 -0.83 -7.27 8.98
CA ALA A 989 0.02 -8.07 9.88
C ALA A 989 1.52 -7.98 9.54
N GLY A 990 1.89 -7.63 8.30
CA GLY A 990 3.29 -7.44 7.88
C GLY A 990 3.81 -6.01 8.07
N ARG A 991 2.92 -5.02 8.20
CA ARG A 991 3.31 -3.63 8.41
C ARG A 991 3.71 -3.34 9.84
N ASP A 992 3.13 -3.99 10.85
CA ASP A 992 3.53 -3.78 12.25
C ASP A 992 4.86 -4.46 12.60
N ALA A 993 5.22 -5.56 11.95
CA ALA A 993 6.57 -6.13 12.08
C ALA A 993 7.64 -5.26 11.41
N ILE A 994 7.32 -4.66 10.25
CA ILE A 994 8.23 -3.76 9.51
C ILE A 994 8.25 -2.35 10.14
N LEU A 995 7.13 -1.86 10.69
CA LEU A 995 7.04 -0.62 11.49
C LEU A 995 7.68 -0.79 12.87
N ASN A 996 7.65 -1.96 13.50
CA ASN A 996 8.40 -2.20 14.73
C ASN A 996 9.91 -2.33 14.46
N GLN A 997 10.33 -2.88 13.31
CA GLN A 997 11.74 -2.83 12.89
C GLN A 997 12.18 -1.41 12.49
N THR A 998 11.38 -0.66 11.73
CA THR A 998 11.72 0.72 11.33
C THR A 998 11.57 1.72 12.47
N ASN A 999 10.59 1.58 13.38
CA ASN A 999 10.48 2.39 14.60
C ASN A 999 11.58 2.05 15.59
N ASN A 1000 12.02 0.79 15.73
CA ASN A 1000 13.21 0.48 16.55
C ASN A 1000 14.49 1.06 15.93
N THR A 1001 14.61 1.10 14.60
CA THR A 1001 15.77 1.69 13.92
C THR A 1001 15.75 3.22 13.97
N LEU A 1002 14.57 3.85 13.83
CA LEU A 1002 14.34 5.28 13.94
C LEU A 1002 14.52 5.75 15.40
N ASN A 1003 13.99 5.02 16.38
CA ASN A 1003 14.18 5.29 17.81
C ASN A 1003 15.65 5.11 18.22
N GLN A 1004 16.41 4.16 17.65
CA GLN A 1004 17.86 4.05 17.87
C GLN A 1004 18.64 5.23 17.26
N GLY A 1005 18.22 5.73 16.09
CA GLY A 1005 18.77 6.96 15.49
C GLY A 1005 18.52 8.18 16.36
N ILE A 1006 17.29 8.35 16.83
CA ILE A 1006 16.88 9.45 17.70
C ILE A 1006 17.51 9.37 19.10
N GLN A 1007 17.67 8.18 19.67
CA GLN A 1007 18.44 7.97 20.90
C GLN A 1007 19.89 8.44 20.73
N THR A 1008 20.48 8.19 19.55
CA THR A 1008 21.83 8.64 19.23
C THR A 1008 21.88 10.16 19.09
N ASP A 1009 20.88 10.76 18.43
CA ASP A 1009 20.79 12.20 18.27
C ASP A 1009 20.52 12.94 19.60
N LEU A 1010 19.66 12.41 20.48
CA LEU A 1010 19.48 12.94 21.84
C LEU A 1010 20.74 12.81 22.70
N ARG A 1011 21.51 11.73 22.56
CA ARG A 1011 22.80 11.58 23.23
C ARG A 1011 23.83 12.57 22.70
N ASN A 1012 23.85 12.82 21.40
CA ASN A 1012 24.68 13.85 20.78
C ASN A 1012 24.28 15.25 21.26
N LEU A 1013 22.97 15.53 21.33
CA LEU A 1013 22.41 16.79 21.82
C LEU A 1013 22.80 17.01 23.29
N LYS A 1014 22.71 15.96 24.11
CA LYS A 1014 23.17 15.97 25.51
C LYS A 1014 24.66 16.24 25.64
N GLU A 1015 25.52 15.54 24.89
CA GLU A 1015 26.96 15.80 24.90
C GLU A 1015 27.30 17.23 24.47
N LEU A 1016 26.62 17.74 23.43
CA LEU A 1016 26.81 19.11 22.96
C LEU A 1016 26.37 20.16 23.98
N PHE A 1017 25.23 19.95 24.66
CA PHE A 1017 24.79 20.86 25.73
C PHE A 1017 25.69 20.79 26.96
N LEU A 1018 26.18 19.61 27.36
CA LEU A 1018 27.07 19.45 28.51
C LEU A 1018 28.50 19.95 28.26
N ASN A 1019 28.89 20.11 26.99
CA ASN A 1019 30.15 20.76 26.60
C ASN A 1019 30.09 22.29 26.71
N LEU A 1020 28.93 22.88 26.98
CA LEU A 1020 28.82 24.31 27.29
C LEU A 1020 29.23 24.57 28.74
N GLU A 1021 29.80 25.76 29.00
CA GLU A 1021 30.07 26.22 30.36
C GLU A 1021 28.77 26.59 31.08
N LEU A 1022 28.03 25.59 31.56
CA LEU A 1022 26.69 25.75 32.14
C LEU A 1022 26.66 26.17 33.63
N GLY A 1023 27.82 26.22 34.30
CA GLY A 1023 27.93 26.62 35.71
C GLY A 1023 26.98 25.83 36.63
N GLU A 1024 26.25 26.54 37.50
CA GLU A 1024 25.28 25.95 38.45
C GLU A 1024 24.08 25.26 37.78
N GLN A 1025 23.84 25.49 36.48
CA GLN A 1025 22.72 24.85 35.76
C GLN A 1025 23.08 23.48 35.19
N ARG A 1026 24.38 23.10 35.20
CA ARG A 1026 24.88 21.86 34.59
C ARG A 1026 24.15 20.63 35.10
N GLU A 1027 24.03 20.49 36.42
CA GLU A 1027 23.41 19.31 37.05
C GLU A 1027 21.91 19.17 36.70
N LYS A 1028 21.19 20.29 36.58
CA LYS A 1028 19.77 20.31 36.20
C LYS A 1028 19.57 19.98 34.72
N VAL A 1029 20.42 20.53 33.85
CA VAL A 1029 20.40 20.26 32.41
C VAL A 1029 20.76 18.79 32.13
N GLU A 1030 21.77 18.28 32.81
CA GLU A 1030 22.18 16.87 32.71
C GLU A 1030 21.07 15.91 33.13
N LYS A 1031 20.39 16.19 34.24
CA LYS A 1031 19.27 15.37 34.72
C LYS A 1031 18.11 15.35 33.72
N LEU A 1032 17.69 16.51 33.22
CA LEU A 1032 16.60 16.60 32.23
C LEU A 1032 16.92 15.85 30.93
N LEU A 1033 18.17 15.92 30.47
CA LEU A 1033 18.62 15.19 29.29
C LEU A 1033 18.74 13.67 29.52
N ILE A 1034 19.11 13.23 30.72
CA ILE A 1034 19.10 11.81 31.11
C ILE A 1034 17.68 11.26 31.15
N ASP A 1035 16.74 12.02 31.73
CA ASP A 1035 15.35 11.60 31.84
C ASP A 1035 14.70 11.52 30.45
N ALA A 1036 14.95 12.50 29.57
CA ALA A 1036 14.56 12.44 28.16
C ALA A 1036 15.19 11.24 27.42
N GLU A 1037 16.49 10.95 27.65
CA GLU A 1037 17.18 9.80 27.04
C GLU A 1037 16.57 8.46 27.51
N LYS A 1038 16.19 8.34 28.79
CA LYS A 1038 15.51 7.13 29.31
C LYS A 1038 14.12 6.96 28.72
N GLU A 1039 13.38 8.05 28.55
CA GLU A 1039 12.03 8.03 27.97
C GLU A 1039 12.05 7.51 26.53
N THR A 1040 13.11 7.83 25.79
CA THR A 1040 13.32 7.34 24.41
C THR A 1040 13.65 5.85 24.30
N GLN A 1041 13.97 5.19 25.42
CA GLN A 1041 14.28 3.75 25.48
C GLN A 1041 13.04 2.87 25.69
N LYS A 1042 11.87 3.47 25.94
CA LYS A 1042 10.61 2.73 26.05
C LYS A 1042 10.14 2.25 24.68
N GLU A 1043 9.43 1.13 24.66
CA GLU A 1043 8.89 0.49 23.45
C GLU A 1043 7.95 1.42 22.65
N LYS A 1044 7.30 2.37 23.34
CA LYS A 1044 6.63 3.54 22.77
C LYS A 1044 7.04 4.81 23.54
N PRO A 1045 7.99 5.62 23.04
CA PRO A 1045 8.45 6.84 23.71
C PRO A 1045 7.35 7.90 23.84
N ASP A 1046 7.24 8.55 25.00
CA ASP A 1046 6.37 9.72 25.18
C ASP A 1046 7.07 10.99 24.64
N LYS A 1047 6.69 11.38 23.41
CA LYS A 1047 7.25 12.54 22.72
C LYS A 1047 6.93 13.86 23.42
N GLU A 1048 5.82 13.96 24.15
CA GLU A 1048 5.46 15.17 24.89
C GLU A 1048 6.41 15.39 26.07
N GLU A 1049 6.71 14.31 26.81
CA GLU A 1049 7.63 14.36 27.96
C GLU A 1049 9.06 14.72 27.54
N ILE A 1050 9.53 14.15 26.42
CA ILE A 1050 10.84 14.45 25.82
C ILE A 1050 10.89 15.90 25.32
N GLY A 1051 9.88 16.36 24.59
CA GLY A 1051 9.80 17.74 24.09
C GLY A 1051 9.78 18.76 25.24
N SER A 1052 9.01 18.50 26.29
CA SER A 1052 8.94 19.35 27.50
C SER A 1052 10.27 19.42 28.24
N ALA A 1053 11.00 18.30 28.35
CA ALA A 1053 12.33 18.27 28.94
C ALA A 1053 13.34 19.10 28.12
N LEU A 1054 13.32 18.98 26.80
CA LEU A 1054 14.19 19.73 25.90
C LEU A 1054 13.89 21.23 25.91
N ASP A 1055 12.63 21.65 25.95
CA ASP A 1055 12.26 23.07 26.08
C ASP A 1055 12.79 23.68 27.40
N ARG A 1056 12.72 22.93 28.51
CA ARG A 1056 13.32 23.34 29.79
C ARG A 1056 14.84 23.45 29.69
N VAL A 1057 15.51 22.53 28.97
CA VAL A 1057 16.95 22.60 28.71
C VAL A 1057 17.29 23.84 27.90
N LEU A 1058 16.58 24.16 26.82
CA LEU A 1058 16.80 25.36 26.02
C LEU A 1058 16.66 26.63 26.86
N LYS A 1059 15.63 26.73 27.70
CA LYS A 1059 15.42 27.88 28.60
C LYS A 1059 16.56 28.04 29.60
N LEU A 1060 17.10 26.94 30.14
CA LEU A 1060 18.24 26.97 31.07
C LEU A 1060 19.55 27.33 30.38
N VAL A 1061 19.80 26.78 29.20
CA VAL A 1061 21.03 27.04 28.43
C VAL A 1061 21.02 28.46 27.86
N ASN A 1062 19.88 28.96 27.38
CA ASN A 1062 19.78 30.33 26.86
C ASN A 1062 20.07 31.39 27.94
N LYS A 1063 19.68 31.14 29.20
CA LYS A 1063 20.00 32.01 30.36
C LYS A 1063 21.50 32.13 30.64
N THR A 1064 22.33 31.21 30.17
CA THR A 1064 23.79 31.27 30.36
C THR A 1064 24.47 32.23 29.38
N GLY A 1065 23.81 32.60 28.27
CA GLY A 1065 24.38 33.45 27.22
C GLY A 1065 25.53 32.80 26.42
N LYS A 1066 25.76 31.48 26.58
CA LYS A 1066 26.90 30.76 25.98
C LYS A 1066 26.59 30.07 24.64
N LEU A 1067 25.37 30.21 24.13
CA LEU A 1067 24.96 29.75 22.80
C LEU A 1067 25.44 30.70 21.70
N THR A 1068 26.71 30.58 21.33
CA THR A 1068 27.29 31.31 20.19
C THR A 1068 26.78 30.77 18.85
N THR A 1069 26.83 31.55 17.77
CA THR A 1069 26.40 31.14 16.43
C THR A 1069 27.08 29.84 15.97
N ALA A 1070 28.39 29.71 16.23
CA ALA A 1070 29.16 28.50 15.90
C ALA A 1070 28.74 27.24 16.69
N VAL A 1071 28.13 27.41 17.86
CA VAL A 1071 27.55 26.31 18.66
C VAL A 1071 26.14 25.98 18.14
N LYS A 1072 25.34 27.00 17.80
CA LYS A 1072 24.02 26.83 17.19
C LYS A 1072 24.12 26.06 15.87
N ASP A 1073 25.07 26.40 15.01
CA ASP A 1073 25.30 25.72 13.72
C ASP A 1073 25.60 24.22 13.87
N LYS A 1074 26.19 23.81 15.00
CA LYS A 1074 26.46 22.40 15.31
C LYS A 1074 25.26 21.68 15.92
N LEU A 1075 24.36 22.42 16.58
CA LEU A 1075 23.15 21.89 17.20
C LEU A 1075 21.99 21.79 16.21
N ILE A 1076 21.91 22.69 15.21
CA ILE A 1076 20.81 22.76 14.22
C ILE A 1076 20.50 21.41 13.56
N PRO A 1077 21.48 20.64 13.03
CA PRO A 1077 21.15 19.40 12.32
C PRO A 1077 20.51 18.37 13.25
N VAL A 1078 21.04 18.23 14.47
CA VAL A 1078 20.57 17.26 15.47
C VAL A 1078 19.25 17.72 16.08
N ALA A 1079 19.11 19.01 16.37
CA ALA A 1079 17.87 19.61 16.87
C ALA A 1079 16.74 19.55 15.83
N LYS A 1080 17.07 19.63 14.54
CA LYS A 1080 16.13 19.47 13.44
C LYS A 1080 15.62 18.04 13.34
N THR A 1081 16.52 17.05 13.36
CA THR A 1081 16.13 15.63 13.33
C THR A 1081 15.31 15.23 14.56
N VAL A 1082 15.71 15.66 15.76
CA VAL A 1082 14.96 15.40 16.99
C VAL A 1082 13.63 16.16 16.99
N GLY A 1083 13.60 17.41 16.52
CA GLY A 1083 12.40 18.23 16.43
C GLY A 1083 11.36 17.69 15.45
N GLU A 1084 11.78 17.31 14.25
CA GLU A 1084 10.91 16.67 13.24
C GLU A 1084 10.37 15.33 13.73
N TRP A 1085 11.18 14.55 14.45
CA TRP A 1085 10.71 13.31 15.07
C TRP A 1085 9.72 13.55 16.21
N LEU A 1086 9.89 14.59 17.01
CA LEU A 1086 8.94 14.97 18.07
C LEU A 1086 7.61 15.50 17.51
N GLY A 1087 7.55 15.88 16.23
CA GLY A 1087 6.36 16.44 15.60
C GLY A 1087 5.97 17.77 16.24
N GLU A 1088 4.70 17.93 16.58
CA GLU A 1088 4.17 19.14 17.24
C GLU A 1088 4.87 19.46 18.57
N HIS A 1089 5.39 18.46 19.29
CA HIS A 1089 6.12 18.66 20.56
C HIS A 1089 7.58 19.11 20.37
N GLY A 1090 8.06 19.14 19.12
CA GLY A 1090 9.40 19.60 18.73
C GLY A 1090 9.45 21.04 18.20
N GLU A 1091 8.30 21.70 18.02
CA GLU A 1091 8.23 23.03 17.39
C GLU A 1091 9.08 24.08 18.11
N ASN A 1092 9.05 24.12 19.45
CA ASN A 1092 9.89 25.06 20.23
C ASN A 1092 11.39 24.81 20.05
N LEU A 1093 11.80 23.56 19.83
CA LEU A 1093 13.18 23.19 19.56
C LEU A 1093 13.59 23.62 18.15
N LEU A 1094 12.70 23.45 17.16
CA LEU A 1094 12.92 23.90 15.78
C LEU A 1094 12.93 25.43 15.68
N GLU A 1095 12.00 26.11 16.34
CA GLU A 1095 11.89 27.58 16.35
C GLU A 1095 13.07 28.24 17.06
N PHE A 1096 13.62 27.65 18.12
CA PHE A 1096 14.79 28.21 18.81
C PHE A 1096 16.06 28.23 17.95
N PHE A 1097 16.15 27.32 16.98
CA PHE A 1097 17.31 27.11 16.12
C PHE A 1097 17.14 27.61 14.68
N ASN A 1098 15.92 27.96 14.26
CA ASN A 1098 15.64 28.82 13.10
C ASN A 1098 15.87 30.29 13.46
#